data_AF-A0A3Q1BW81-F1
#
_entry.id   AF-A0A3Q1BW81-F1
#
_cell.length_a   1.000
_cell.length_b   1.000
_cell.length_c   1.000
_cell.angle_alpha   90.00
_cell.angle_beta   90.00
_cell.angle_gamma   90.00
#
_symmetry.space_group_name_H-M   'P 1'
#
loop_
_entity.id
_entity.type
_entity.pdbx_description
1 polymer ?
#
loop_
_entity_poly.entity_id
_entity_poly.type
_entity_poly.pdbx_seq_one_letter_code
_entity_poly.pdbx_strand_id
1 'polypeptide(L)'
;MMDRMRSMFNGMVKSERYSRFTLQPTEDGERHAEVKLSDDATDDATDIEAGGSPSFRPAPLQRSHRTLSYVALVTVLVFVFGFLIGYASHRQSQVEPVNCGTTIAMTTPMKATPSPAPPAPQAPPAPPAPQAQDVQLDWKDITQLLTKKLTSQAFEKTLTEFALPSRSAGSQDDMKQADRIFNEFTKLEMEPWTDVHYVQLQTPDSKAPNHVVFGSVDFKPTGYLAYSATGKVQGKLVYGNYGRPEDLEVVKKKNVELKGSVLLLRAGKISFAEQVANAEKERVAAVLIYPDTQDYSFRTDTVLYGHVHLGSGDPYTPGFPSFEHTQFAPTLSSGLPKILAQTITANNAAALLQKIGGPAPDASSGFKGKLDVPYDLGGIENITVEVNNMLVNREIHNVFGVIKGFTDPDRYVVLGAQRDAWGEGYAKATVGTSILMELARAVHKMVEEDGFRPRRSIVFASWSAGEYGSVGATEWLEAYMSSIDKNVFTYISLDGVVMGRGSFMASASPLLYSLLERTMKEVKNPVDSGMMYNMIGKDKWESKVMRPMMMDDPAYPFLAFAGIPSVSFHFISSNSESYTYYGTNLDNIDHLNYQTNHHTSEMTAAAAQFAGQMALRLVHDHLLSLDVSRYKSLLTTTVTGVFQRIRQLSQSGQLKNVSPTWLSSARGSFQRAADSITNDIENTDLSDNEACRILNNRIMRIEHTLLSPYVSPVETPFRHLLLGRDRRHGGAPHPAGLGHLEPAGMCQRHGGKHLGPGQPNLKQRCERGSRAMVCVCV
;
A
#
# COMPACT_ATOMS: atom_id res chain seq x y z
N MET A 1 -28.00 17.59 7.44
CA MET A 1 -26.93 17.06 6.54
C MET A 1 -25.54 17.29 7.13
N MET A 2 -25.21 18.50 7.64
CA MET A 2 -23.96 18.76 8.37
C MET A 2 -23.78 17.91 9.65
N ASP A 3 -24.84 17.62 10.41
CA ASP A 3 -24.73 16.78 11.63
C ASP A 3 -24.45 15.30 11.36
N ARG A 4 -24.88 14.77 10.20
CA ARG A 4 -24.61 13.39 9.78
C ARG A 4 -23.14 13.21 9.33
N MET A 5 -22.58 14.22 8.66
CA MET A 5 -21.15 14.24 8.30
C MET A 5 -20.26 14.43 9.53
N ARG A 6 -20.70 15.26 10.49
CA ARG A 6 -20.03 15.40 11.80
C ARG A 6 -20.01 14.08 12.58
N SER A 7 -21.03 13.23 12.45
CA SER A 7 -21.10 11.91 13.10
C SER A 7 -20.15 10.88 12.48
N MET A 8 -20.03 10.83 11.15
CA MET A 8 -19.09 9.90 10.49
C MET A 8 -17.63 10.28 10.75
N PHE A 9 -17.32 11.59 10.77
CA PHE A 9 -15.99 12.09 11.09
C PHE A 9 -15.70 12.02 12.60
N ASN A 10 -16.67 12.35 13.48
CA ASN A 10 -16.54 12.15 14.93
C ASN A 10 -16.40 10.66 15.30
N GLY A 11 -16.98 9.73 14.55
CA GLY A 11 -16.80 8.30 14.78
C GLY A 11 -15.36 7.84 14.50
N MET A 12 -14.64 8.52 13.61
CA MET A 12 -13.24 8.25 13.30
C MET A 12 -12.28 9.06 14.19
N VAL A 13 -12.67 10.28 14.60
CA VAL A 13 -11.85 11.22 15.40
C VAL A 13 -12.05 11.07 16.93
N LYS A 14 -13.19 10.53 17.41
CA LYS A 14 -13.42 10.26 18.85
C LYS A 14 -13.15 8.81 19.25
N SER A 15 -12.30 8.09 18.53
CA SER A 15 -11.86 6.76 18.94
C SER A 15 -10.78 6.85 20.04
N GLU A 16 -11.10 7.46 21.18
CA GLU A 16 -10.22 7.36 22.37
C GLU A 16 -10.29 5.95 23.00
N ARG A 17 -11.29 5.13 22.63
CA ARG A 17 -11.39 3.71 22.99
C ARG A 17 -12.17 2.95 21.93
N TYR A 18 -11.50 2.11 21.14
CA TYR A 18 -12.19 1.19 20.22
C TYR A 18 -12.73 -0.01 21.00
N SER A 19 -13.90 0.14 21.65
CA SER A 19 -14.76 -1.01 21.96
C SER A 19 -16.02 -0.89 21.13
N ARG A 20 -16.08 -1.61 20.02
CA ARG A 20 -17.30 -1.77 19.23
C ARG A 20 -18.27 -2.80 19.86
N PHE A 21 -18.08 -3.12 21.13
CA PHE A 21 -18.89 -4.05 21.90
C PHE A 21 -19.55 -3.30 23.07
N THR A 22 -20.84 -2.96 22.93
CA THR A 22 -21.66 -2.60 24.09
C THR A 22 -21.86 -3.83 24.95
N LEU A 23 -21.15 -3.91 26.07
CA LEU A 23 -21.45 -4.85 27.15
C LEU A 23 -22.71 -4.35 27.86
N GLN A 24 -23.89 -4.87 27.50
CA GLN A 24 -25.05 -4.77 28.37
C GLN A 24 -25.03 -5.93 29.37
N PRO A 25 -25.20 -5.67 30.68
CA PRO A 25 -25.44 -6.75 31.63
C PRO A 25 -26.88 -7.25 31.46
N THR A 26 -27.04 -8.54 31.14
CA THR A 26 -28.32 -9.25 31.37
C THR A 26 -28.28 -9.96 32.72
N GLU A 27 -29.45 -10.13 33.33
CA GLU A 27 -29.65 -10.52 34.73
C GLU A 27 -29.18 -11.94 35.12
N ASP A 28 -28.60 -12.73 34.20
CA ASP A 28 -28.17 -14.11 34.46
C ASP A 28 -26.64 -14.36 34.42
N GLY A 29 -25.81 -13.31 34.38
CA GLY A 29 -24.37 -13.44 34.69
C GLY A 29 -23.48 -14.10 33.62
N GLU A 30 -24.01 -14.57 32.49
CA GLU A 30 -23.22 -15.03 31.34
C GLU A 30 -23.09 -13.93 30.27
N ARG A 31 -21.84 -13.62 29.89
CA ARG A 31 -21.53 -12.60 28.86
C ARG A 31 -21.54 -13.24 27.48
N HIS A 32 -22.56 -12.98 26.68
CA HIS A 32 -22.56 -13.26 25.25
C HIS A 32 -22.26 -12.00 24.44
N ALA A 33 -21.34 -12.10 23.49
CA ALA A 33 -21.06 -11.04 22.51
C ALA A 33 -21.97 -11.25 21.29
N GLU A 34 -22.90 -10.31 21.06
CA GLU A 34 -23.71 -10.29 19.85
C GLU A 34 -23.02 -9.42 18.79
N VAL A 35 -22.71 -10.01 17.63
CA VAL A 35 -22.13 -9.28 16.49
C VAL A 35 -23.26 -8.53 15.78
N LYS A 36 -23.43 -7.25 16.11
CA LYS A 36 -24.25 -6.34 15.30
C LYS A 36 -23.45 -5.88 14.08
N LEU A 37 -23.68 -6.55 12.95
CA LEU A 37 -23.45 -5.97 11.63
C LEU A 37 -24.42 -4.78 11.50
N SER A 38 -23.89 -3.59 11.21
CA SER A 38 -24.70 -2.37 11.14
C SER A 38 -25.66 -2.41 9.94
N ASP A 39 -26.91 -2.79 10.19
CA ASP A 39 -28.08 -2.32 9.44
C ASP A 39 -28.59 -1.06 10.12
N ASP A 40 -28.04 0.10 9.75
CA ASP A 40 -28.64 1.41 10.06
C ASP A 40 -28.88 2.15 8.74
N ALA A 41 -29.80 1.61 7.95
CA ALA A 41 -30.36 2.30 6.79
C ALA A 41 -31.73 1.73 6.37
N THR A 42 -32.72 1.69 7.26
CA THR A 42 -34.14 1.63 6.83
C THR A 42 -35.06 2.26 7.86
N ASP A 43 -35.77 3.31 7.44
CA ASP A 43 -37.18 3.51 7.75
C ASP A 43 -37.74 4.47 6.67
N ASP A 44 -38.33 3.85 5.63
CA ASP A 44 -39.53 4.30 4.90
C ASP A 44 -39.68 3.46 3.61
N ALA A 45 -40.28 2.27 3.75
CA ALA A 45 -41.14 1.65 2.74
C ALA A 45 -41.77 0.37 3.31
N THR A 46 -43.09 0.41 3.41
CA THR A 46 -44.00 -0.65 3.86
C THR A 46 -43.92 -1.95 3.04
N ASP A 47 -43.95 -3.07 3.78
CA ASP A 47 -44.50 -4.42 3.49
C ASP A 47 -44.51 -4.95 2.05
N ILE A 48 -43.71 -6.00 1.76
CA ILE A 48 -44.16 -7.32 1.24
C ILE A 48 -43.13 -8.40 1.66
N GLU A 49 -43.66 -9.55 2.10
CA GLU A 49 -43.03 -10.76 2.66
C GLU A 49 -41.85 -11.42 1.91
N ALA A 50 -41.10 -12.20 2.69
CA ALA A 50 -39.90 -12.95 2.36
C ALA A 50 -40.06 -14.06 1.29
N GLY A 51 -39.04 -14.21 0.45
CA GLY A 51 -38.80 -15.37 -0.41
C GLY A 51 -37.34 -15.43 -0.85
N GLY A 52 -36.71 -16.60 -0.69
CA GLY A 52 -35.27 -16.82 -0.85
C GLY A 52 -34.66 -16.51 -2.23
N SER A 53 -33.32 -16.60 -2.27
CA SER A 53 -32.42 -16.44 -3.41
C SER A 53 -33.02 -16.65 -4.81
N PRO A 54 -32.77 -15.74 -5.77
CA PRO A 54 -32.86 -16.07 -7.17
C PRO A 54 -31.49 -15.94 -7.85
N SER A 55 -30.79 -17.07 -7.97
CA SER A 55 -30.01 -17.32 -9.18
C SER A 55 -31.00 -17.54 -10.33
N PHE A 56 -31.33 -16.48 -11.08
CA PHE A 56 -32.13 -16.62 -12.30
C PHE A 56 -31.32 -16.20 -13.53
N ARG A 57 -30.93 -17.19 -14.33
CA ARG A 57 -30.59 -16.99 -15.74
C ARG A 57 -31.91 -16.79 -16.50
N PRO A 58 -32.08 -15.77 -17.36
CA PRO A 58 -33.11 -15.85 -18.37
C PRO A 58 -32.72 -16.92 -19.38
N ALA A 59 -33.62 -17.88 -19.65
CA ALA A 59 -33.52 -18.74 -20.82
C ALA A 59 -33.59 -17.87 -22.10
N PRO A 60 -32.93 -18.24 -23.20
CA PRO A 60 -33.03 -17.47 -24.44
C PRO A 60 -34.47 -17.49 -24.95
N LEU A 61 -35.10 -16.31 -24.99
CA LEU A 61 -36.42 -16.12 -25.61
C LEU A 61 -36.32 -16.44 -27.10
N GLN A 62 -36.84 -17.59 -27.52
CA GLN A 62 -37.24 -17.80 -28.91
C GLN A 62 -38.39 -16.83 -29.22
N ARG A 63 -38.05 -15.67 -29.79
CA ARG A 63 -39.04 -14.69 -30.28
C ARG A 63 -39.72 -15.27 -31.53
N SER A 64 -41.01 -15.59 -31.40
CA SER A 64 -41.87 -15.96 -32.53
C SER A 64 -42.05 -14.79 -33.49
N HIS A 65 -41.99 -15.05 -34.80
CA HIS A 65 -42.18 -14.06 -35.87
C HIS A 65 -43.47 -13.24 -35.72
N ARG A 66 -44.52 -13.78 -35.07
CA ARG A 66 -45.77 -13.06 -34.78
C ARG A 66 -45.56 -11.85 -33.87
N THR A 67 -44.69 -11.94 -32.88
CA THR A 67 -44.45 -10.85 -31.93
C THR A 67 -43.73 -9.68 -32.60
N LEU A 68 -42.85 -9.97 -33.56
CA LEU A 68 -42.16 -8.96 -34.36
C LEU A 68 -43.14 -8.23 -35.30
N SER A 69 -44.09 -8.95 -35.89
CA SER A 69 -45.14 -8.36 -36.74
C SER A 69 -46.07 -7.44 -35.96
N TYR A 70 -46.45 -7.79 -34.72
CA TYR A 70 -47.28 -6.92 -33.87
C TYR A 70 -46.55 -5.65 -33.46
N VAL A 71 -45.27 -5.75 -33.08
CA VAL A 71 -44.47 -4.56 -32.74
C VAL A 71 -44.31 -3.65 -33.95
N ALA A 72 -44.04 -4.19 -35.13
CA ALA A 72 -43.95 -3.38 -36.36
C ALA A 72 -45.27 -2.66 -36.69
N LEU A 73 -46.41 -3.34 -36.51
CA LEU A 73 -47.73 -2.77 -36.81
C LEU A 73 -48.11 -1.65 -35.83
N VAL A 74 -47.77 -1.80 -34.55
CA VAL A 74 -47.97 -0.76 -33.53
C VAL A 74 -47.08 0.45 -33.82
N THR A 75 -45.82 0.25 -34.20
CA THR A 75 -44.91 1.36 -34.53
C THR A 75 -45.40 2.15 -35.75
N VAL A 76 -45.91 1.47 -36.78
CA VAL A 76 -46.49 2.14 -37.96
C VAL A 76 -47.73 2.95 -37.59
N LEU A 77 -48.61 2.41 -36.74
CA LEU A 77 -49.80 3.13 -36.27
C LEU A 77 -49.45 4.41 -35.50
N VAL A 78 -48.45 4.36 -34.61
CA VAL A 78 -47.96 5.54 -33.87
C VAL A 78 -47.41 6.59 -34.83
N PHE A 79 -46.65 6.16 -35.85
CA PHE A 79 -46.08 7.08 -36.82
C PHE A 79 -47.14 7.76 -37.70
N VAL A 80 -48.17 7.02 -38.11
CA VAL A 80 -49.30 7.57 -38.89
C VAL A 80 -50.12 8.55 -38.06
N PHE A 81 -50.39 8.23 -36.79
CA PHE A 81 -51.09 9.16 -35.89
C PHE A 81 -50.28 10.44 -35.62
N GLY A 82 -48.98 10.31 -35.38
CA GLY A 82 -48.09 11.47 -35.23
C GLY A 82 -48.04 12.35 -36.48
N PHE A 83 -47.99 11.72 -37.66
CA PHE A 83 -48.02 12.43 -38.95
C PHE A 83 -49.35 13.17 -39.18
N LEU A 84 -50.49 12.56 -38.85
CA LEU A 84 -51.80 13.19 -38.99
C LEU A 84 -51.99 14.39 -38.04
N ILE A 85 -51.49 14.31 -36.81
CA ILE A 85 -51.51 15.42 -35.85
C ILE A 85 -50.59 16.56 -36.31
N GLY A 86 -49.40 16.23 -36.82
CA GLY A 86 -48.49 17.20 -37.42
C GLY A 86 -49.08 17.89 -38.65
N TYR A 87 -49.77 17.14 -39.50
CA TYR A 87 -50.44 17.65 -40.70
C TYR A 87 -51.61 18.58 -40.37
N ALA A 88 -52.41 18.25 -39.34
CA ALA A 88 -53.53 19.09 -38.89
C ALA A 88 -53.05 20.40 -38.23
N SER A 89 -51.88 20.39 -37.59
CA SER A 89 -51.32 21.57 -36.90
C SER A 89 -50.63 22.56 -37.83
N HIS A 90 -50.36 22.18 -39.09
CA HIS A 90 -49.64 23.00 -40.05
C HIS A 90 -50.53 23.53 -41.18
N ARG A 91 -51.72 24.05 -40.86
CA ARG A 91 -52.51 24.85 -41.81
C ARG A 91 -52.23 26.34 -41.59
N GLN A 92 -51.63 26.97 -42.60
CA GLN A 92 -51.24 28.38 -42.65
C GLN A 92 -52.42 29.33 -42.39
N SER A 93 -52.24 30.30 -41.50
CA SER A 93 -52.97 31.58 -41.56
C SER A 93 -52.09 32.61 -42.26
N GLN A 94 -52.62 33.14 -43.37
CA GLN A 94 -52.01 34.20 -44.17
C GLN A 94 -52.00 35.54 -43.42
N VAL A 95 -50.98 36.33 -43.74
CA VAL A 95 -50.76 37.73 -43.35
C VAL A 95 -51.31 38.65 -44.42
N GLU A 96 -51.92 39.78 -44.02
CA GLU A 96 -51.76 41.18 -44.55
C GLU A 96 -53.03 42.05 -44.32
N PRO A 97 -52.99 43.40 -44.36
CA PRO A 97 -52.00 44.32 -43.76
C PRO A 97 -52.66 45.56 -43.07
N VAL A 98 -51.78 46.40 -42.54
CA VAL A 98 -51.88 47.70 -41.81
C VAL A 98 -52.99 48.68 -42.23
N ASN A 99 -53.57 49.41 -41.26
CA ASN A 99 -53.96 50.82 -41.47
C ASN A 99 -53.92 51.68 -40.18
N CYS A 100 -53.39 52.90 -40.30
CA CYS A 100 -53.31 53.93 -39.25
C CYS A 100 -54.60 54.76 -39.16
N GLY A 101 -54.99 55.20 -37.96
CA GLY A 101 -56.08 56.16 -37.77
C GLY A 101 -56.19 56.72 -36.35
N THR A 102 -55.97 58.02 -36.23
CA THR A 102 -56.03 58.87 -35.03
C THR A 102 -57.47 59.29 -34.69
N THR A 103 -57.92 59.25 -33.42
CA THR A 103 -58.95 60.15 -32.80
C THR A 103 -59.09 59.82 -31.30
N ILE A 104 -58.58 60.64 -30.37
CA ILE A 104 -59.23 61.76 -29.64
C ILE A 104 -60.42 61.37 -28.73
N ALA A 105 -60.14 61.51 -27.42
CA ALA A 105 -60.95 61.99 -26.28
C ALA A 105 -62.31 61.36 -25.90
N MET A 106 -62.47 61.09 -24.60
CA MET A 106 -63.47 61.65 -23.66
C MET A 106 -63.33 60.92 -22.30
N THR A 107 -62.84 61.53 -21.21
CA THR A 107 -63.62 62.16 -20.10
C THR A 107 -64.92 61.40 -19.76
N THR A 108 -65.21 60.93 -18.54
CA THR A 108 -65.28 61.63 -17.23
C THR A 108 -65.58 60.61 -16.09
N PRO A 109 -65.53 61.00 -14.78
CA PRO A 109 -65.31 60.12 -13.62
C PRO A 109 -66.54 59.91 -12.70
N MET A 110 -66.47 58.98 -11.73
CA MET A 110 -67.19 59.00 -10.42
C MET A 110 -66.71 57.82 -9.52
N LYS A 111 -66.08 58.06 -8.35
CA LYS A 111 -66.61 58.02 -6.94
C LYS A 111 -67.36 56.71 -6.57
N ALA A 112 -67.19 56.01 -5.43
CA ALA A 112 -66.28 56.03 -4.27
C ALA A 112 -66.53 54.79 -3.35
N THR A 113 -65.45 54.21 -2.76
CA THR A 113 -65.31 53.46 -1.44
C THR A 113 -66.04 52.11 -1.18
N PRO A 114 -65.55 51.20 -0.28
CA PRO A 114 -64.38 51.25 0.60
C PRO A 114 -63.41 50.02 0.58
N SER A 115 -62.30 50.20 1.30
CA SER A 115 -61.10 49.35 1.48
C SER A 115 -61.37 47.95 2.08
N PRO A 116 -60.45 46.99 1.87
CA PRO A 116 -59.53 46.67 2.97
C PRO A 116 -58.03 46.67 2.56
N ALA A 117 -57.21 46.95 3.58
CA ALA A 117 -55.76 47.15 3.62
C ALA A 117 -54.88 46.38 2.61
N PRO A 118 -53.86 47.03 2.00
CA PRO A 118 -52.80 46.35 1.28
C PRO A 118 -51.69 45.84 2.23
N PRO A 119 -51.08 44.68 1.94
CA PRO A 119 -49.90 44.20 2.67
C PRO A 119 -48.68 45.06 2.36
N ALA A 120 -47.77 45.17 3.34
CA ALA A 120 -46.56 45.98 3.28
C ALA A 120 -45.67 45.65 2.06
N PRO A 121 -45.01 46.66 1.44
CA PRO A 121 -44.12 46.43 0.31
C PRO A 121 -42.89 45.62 0.74
N GLN A 122 -42.68 44.47 0.09
CA GLN A 122 -41.42 43.73 0.16
C GLN A 122 -40.30 44.59 -0.43
N ALA A 123 -39.23 44.75 0.32
CA ALA A 123 -38.01 45.39 -0.16
C ALA A 123 -37.46 44.62 -1.38
N PRO A 124 -36.92 45.32 -2.40
CA PRO A 124 -36.30 44.65 -3.53
C PRO A 124 -35.16 43.74 -3.05
N PRO A 125 -34.99 42.53 -3.61
CA PRO A 125 -33.87 41.68 -3.26
C PRO A 125 -32.58 42.43 -3.54
N ALA A 126 -31.71 42.49 -2.54
CA ALA A 126 -30.37 43.03 -2.69
C ALA A 126 -29.68 42.34 -3.88
N PRO A 127 -28.93 43.06 -4.72
CA PRO A 127 -28.17 42.43 -5.78
C PRO A 127 -27.27 41.35 -5.16
N PRO A 128 -27.15 40.17 -5.80
CA PRO A 128 -26.27 39.13 -5.31
C PRO A 128 -24.88 39.73 -5.12
N ALA A 129 -24.32 39.56 -3.91
CA ALA A 129 -22.94 39.90 -3.65
C ALA A 129 -22.09 39.29 -4.77
N PRO A 130 -21.12 40.03 -5.33
CA PRO A 130 -20.24 39.47 -6.35
C PRO A 130 -19.66 38.17 -5.79
N GLN A 131 -19.91 37.05 -6.48
CA GLN A 131 -19.29 35.78 -6.17
C GLN A 131 -17.79 36.04 -6.10
N ALA A 132 -17.19 35.83 -4.93
CA ALA A 132 -15.74 35.84 -4.79
C ALA A 132 -15.23 34.81 -5.81
N GLN A 133 -14.60 35.28 -6.88
CA GLN A 133 -13.87 34.39 -7.76
C GLN A 133 -12.80 33.75 -6.89
N ASP A 134 -12.91 32.43 -6.66
CA ASP A 134 -11.88 31.64 -6.00
C ASP A 134 -10.60 31.77 -6.81
N VAL A 135 -9.71 32.68 -6.39
CA VAL A 135 -8.36 32.79 -6.95
C VAL A 135 -7.57 31.62 -6.38
N GLN A 136 -7.73 30.45 -6.99
CA GLN A 136 -6.92 29.28 -6.69
C GLN A 136 -5.49 29.55 -7.19
N LEU A 137 -4.50 29.43 -6.31
CA LEU A 137 -3.08 29.55 -6.66
C LEU A 137 -2.74 28.61 -7.83
N ASP A 138 -1.92 29.06 -8.77
CA ASP A 138 -1.49 28.20 -9.85
C ASP A 138 -0.46 27.16 -9.36
N TRP A 139 -0.20 26.13 -10.16
CA TRP A 139 0.76 25.07 -9.79
C TRP A 139 2.18 25.60 -9.57
N LYS A 140 2.57 26.65 -10.30
CA LYS A 140 3.90 27.23 -10.21
C LYS A 140 4.06 28.01 -8.89
N ASP A 141 3.04 28.74 -8.47
CA ASP A 141 3.01 29.45 -7.20
C ASP A 141 3.09 28.46 -6.03
N ILE A 142 2.30 27.38 -6.08
CA ILE A 142 2.29 26.33 -5.05
C ILE A 142 3.67 25.68 -4.91
N THR A 143 4.30 25.30 -6.03
CA THR A 143 5.63 24.67 -6.01
C THR A 143 6.73 25.64 -5.54
N GLN A 144 6.63 26.93 -5.88
CA GLN A 144 7.54 27.95 -5.39
C GLN A 144 7.40 28.19 -3.89
N LEU A 145 6.16 28.27 -3.38
CA LEU A 145 5.87 28.39 -1.96
C LEU A 145 6.42 27.20 -1.17
N LEU A 146 6.17 25.98 -1.66
CA LEU A 146 6.70 24.76 -1.04
C LEU A 146 8.24 24.79 -0.99
N THR A 147 8.88 25.14 -2.11
CA THR A 147 10.36 25.24 -2.20
C THR A 147 10.92 26.30 -1.25
N LYS A 148 10.24 27.44 -1.10
CA LYS A 148 10.66 28.52 -0.19
C LYS A 148 10.57 28.10 1.28
N LYS A 149 9.62 27.22 1.63
CA LYS A 149 9.42 26.76 3.01
C LYS A 149 10.28 25.55 3.37
N LEU A 150 10.53 24.63 2.43
CA LEU A 150 11.35 23.42 2.64
C LEU A 150 12.83 23.68 2.34
N THR A 151 13.52 24.31 3.29
CA THR A 151 14.95 24.66 3.17
C THR A 151 15.85 23.68 3.92
N SER A 152 17.11 23.55 3.48
CA SER A 152 18.10 22.72 4.19
C SER A 152 18.32 23.16 5.64
N GLN A 153 18.28 24.47 5.92
CA GLN A 153 18.41 25.01 7.28
C GLN A 153 17.26 24.57 8.20
N ALA A 154 16.03 24.52 7.68
CA ALA A 154 14.88 24.01 8.44
C ALA A 154 15.06 22.53 8.79
N PHE A 155 15.63 21.75 7.87
CA PHE A 155 15.92 20.34 8.09
C PHE A 155 17.11 20.10 9.02
N GLU A 156 18.17 20.92 8.99
CA GLU A 156 19.28 20.81 9.95
C GLU A 156 18.77 20.91 11.40
N LYS A 157 17.86 21.86 11.65
CA LYS A 157 17.19 22.03 12.94
C LYS A 157 16.29 20.82 13.27
N THR A 158 15.40 20.45 12.35
CA THR A 158 14.39 19.40 12.61
C THR A 158 15.03 18.02 12.76
N LEU A 159 16.05 17.70 11.96
CA LEU A 159 16.78 16.44 12.09
C LEU A 159 17.44 16.31 13.47
N THR A 160 18.09 17.38 13.94
CA THR A 160 18.68 17.43 15.29
C THR A 160 17.61 17.27 16.37
N GLU A 161 16.47 17.93 16.19
CA GLU A 161 15.35 17.89 17.10
C GLU A 161 14.74 16.48 17.24
N PHE A 162 14.63 15.73 16.15
CA PHE A 162 13.97 14.41 16.10
C PHE A 162 14.96 13.24 16.22
N ALA A 163 16.26 13.53 16.37
CA ALA A 163 17.30 12.56 16.66
C ALA A 163 17.20 12.08 18.12
N LEU A 164 17.15 10.78 18.31
CA LEU A 164 17.06 10.09 19.60
C LEU A 164 18.06 8.94 19.62
N PRO A 165 18.68 8.66 20.80
CA PRO A 165 19.65 7.57 20.95
C PRO A 165 19.00 6.18 20.90
N SER A 166 17.71 6.07 21.24
CA SER A 166 16.92 4.83 21.16
C SER A 166 15.44 5.17 21.03
N ARG A 167 14.70 4.33 20.30
CA ARG A 167 13.26 4.50 20.04
C ARG A 167 12.56 3.19 19.67
N SER A 168 12.84 2.12 20.41
CA SER A 168 12.21 0.82 20.13
C SER A 168 10.69 0.90 20.30
N ALA A 169 9.95 0.16 19.47
CA ALA A 169 8.49 0.19 19.42
C ALA A 169 7.85 -0.04 20.80
N GLY A 170 6.92 0.86 21.18
CA GLY A 170 6.21 0.81 22.46
C GLY A 170 7.10 1.04 23.69
N SER A 171 8.33 1.53 23.51
CA SER A 171 9.18 2.01 24.61
C SER A 171 8.73 3.39 25.09
N GLN A 172 9.18 3.81 26.27
CA GLN A 172 8.88 5.15 26.78
C GLN A 172 9.37 6.26 25.84
N ASP A 173 10.49 6.07 25.15
CA ASP A 173 11.04 7.08 24.24
C ASP A 173 10.27 7.14 22.92
N ASP A 174 9.79 6.01 22.41
CA ASP A 174 8.84 5.98 21.28
C ASP A 174 7.54 6.73 21.64
N MET A 175 6.98 6.47 22.83
CA MET A 175 5.75 7.10 23.30
C MET A 175 5.90 8.62 23.50
N LYS A 176 7.01 9.06 24.13
CA LYS A 176 7.33 10.50 24.24
C LYS A 176 7.46 11.17 22.88
N GLN A 177 8.02 10.45 21.90
CA GLN A 177 8.15 10.97 20.55
C GLN A 177 6.79 11.05 19.85
N ALA A 178 5.88 10.10 20.10
CA ALA A 178 4.48 10.15 19.67
C ALA A 178 3.78 11.39 20.26
N ASP A 179 3.86 11.59 21.57
CA ASP A 179 3.29 12.74 22.28
C ASP A 179 3.84 14.07 21.73
N ARG A 180 5.14 14.12 21.42
CA ARG A 180 5.75 15.29 20.82
C ARG A 180 5.15 15.59 19.45
N ILE A 181 5.02 14.60 18.58
CA ILE A 181 4.43 14.76 17.24
C ILE A 181 2.97 15.22 17.36
N PHE A 182 2.20 14.61 18.26
CA PHE A 182 0.82 15.00 18.53
C PHE A 182 0.75 16.48 18.93
N ASN A 183 1.56 16.90 19.91
CA ASN A 183 1.61 18.28 20.37
C ASN A 183 2.03 19.27 19.27
N GLU A 184 2.96 18.88 18.39
CA GLU A 184 3.33 19.70 17.25
C GLU A 184 2.19 19.85 16.24
N PHE A 185 1.41 18.79 15.97
CA PHE A 185 0.20 18.92 15.15
C PHE A 185 -0.85 19.81 15.82
N THR A 186 -1.03 19.73 17.13
CA THR A 186 -1.93 20.64 17.88
C THR A 186 -1.48 22.11 17.75
N LYS A 187 -0.17 22.38 17.81
CA LYS A 187 0.37 23.74 17.61
C LYS A 187 0.14 24.28 16.21
N LEU A 188 -0.02 23.40 15.22
CA LEU A 188 -0.38 23.75 13.84
C LEU A 188 -1.90 23.82 13.64
N GLU A 189 -2.67 23.96 14.73
CA GLU A 189 -4.12 24.10 14.71
C GLU A 189 -4.84 22.98 13.93
N MET A 190 -4.20 21.81 13.85
CA MET A 190 -4.82 20.61 13.30
C MET A 190 -5.75 19.99 14.35
N GLU A 191 -6.59 19.04 13.92
CA GLU A 191 -7.32 18.13 14.80
C GLU A 191 -6.57 16.78 14.86
N PRO A 192 -5.44 16.65 15.60
CA PRO A 192 -4.72 15.39 15.66
C PRO A 192 -5.48 14.35 16.49
N TRP A 193 -5.23 13.08 16.18
CA TRP A 193 -5.69 11.96 16.98
C TRP A 193 -4.61 10.89 17.10
N THR A 194 -4.71 10.08 18.14
CA THR A 194 -3.86 8.91 18.36
C THR A 194 -4.69 7.65 18.17
N ASP A 195 -4.13 6.69 17.44
CA ASP A 195 -4.68 5.36 17.23
C ASP A 195 -3.79 4.37 17.99
N VAL A 196 -4.39 3.71 18.98
CA VAL A 196 -3.67 2.90 19.97
C VAL A 196 -3.94 1.43 19.71
N HIS A 197 -2.87 0.64 19.59
CA HIS A 197 -2.95 -0.81 19.43
C HIS A 197 -2.14 -1.52 20.51
N TYR A 198 -2.63 -2.68 20.94
CA TYR A 198 -1.94 -3.56 21.88
C TYR A 198 -1.40 -4.76 21.13
N VAL A 199 -0.12 -4.71 20.77
CA VAL A 199 0.49 -5.69 19.86
C VAL A 199 1.43 -6.62 20.60
N GLN A 200 1.63 -7.82 20.05
CA GLN A 200 2.54 -8.81 20.61
C GLN A 200 3.85 -8.86 19.80
N LEU A 201 4.88 -8.19 20.31
CA LEU A 201 6.21 -8.14 19.70
C LEU A 201 7.12 -9.22 20.28
N GLN A 202 8.30 -9.43 19.69
CA GLN A 202 9.29 -10.39 20.21
C GLN A 202 10.63 -9.70 20.50
N THR A 203 11.23 -10.00 21.65
CA THR A 203 12.55 -9.47 22.06
C THR A 203 13.41 -10.57 22.73
N PRO A 204 14.75 -10.46 22.77
CA PRO A 204 15.60 -11.45 23.43
C PRO A 204 15.35 -11.54 24.95
N ASP A 205 15.45 -12.73 25.55
CA ASP A 205 15.46 -12.86 27.01
C ASP A 205 16.81 -12.44 27.60
N SER A 206 16.78 -11.40 28.43
CA SER A 206 17.93 -10.94 29.22
C SER A 206 18.48 -11.99 30.19
N LYS A 207 17.66 -12.93 30.68
CA LYS A 207 18.04 -13.96 31.65
C LYS A 207 18.56 -15.23 30.98
N ALA A 208 18.03 -15.57 29.82
CA ALA A 208 18.43 -16.71 29.01
C ALA A 208 18.85 -16.22 27.60
N PRO A 209 20.07 -15.73 27.42
CA PRO A 209 20.51 -15.22 26.13
C PRO A 209 20.56 -16.35 25.07
N ASN A 210 20.38 -15.97 23.81
CA ASN A 210 20.55 -16.87 22.67
C ASN A 210 21.99 -17.40 22.65
N HIS A 211 22.18 -18.64 22.21
CA HIS A 211 23.45 -19.36 22.37
C HIS A 211 23.73 -20.26 21.16
N VAL A 212 24.98 -20.22 20.67
CA VAL A 212 25.43 -21.03 19.54
C VAL A 212 26.73 -21.73 19.91
N VAL A 213 26.79 -23.05 19.70
CA VAL A 213 27.94 -23.89 20.04
C VAL A 213 28.30 -24.82 18.87
N PHE A 214 29.52 -24.73 18.38
CA PHE A 214 30.09 -25.57 17.32
C PHE A 214 31.53 -25.99 17.66
N GLY A 215 31.68 -27.20 18.18
CA GLY A 215 32.97 -27.68 18.70
C GLY A 215 33.49 -26.75 19.80
N SER A 216 34.65 -26.12 19.58
CA SER A 216 35.23 -25.12 20.50
C SER A 216 34.77 -23.68 20.25
N VAL A 217 33.92 -23.43 19.24
CA VAL A 217 33.30 -22.13 19.02
C VAL A 217 32.04 -22.06 19.88
N ASP A 218 32.02 -21.14 20.84
CA ASP A 218 30.91 -20.93 21.77
C ASP A 218 30.70 -19.42 21.94
N PHE A 219 29.52 -18.92 21.56
CA PHE A 219 29.19 -17.50 21.68
C PHE A 219 27.70 -17.26 21.92
N LYS A 220 27.40 -16.09 22.50
CA LYS A 220 26.04 -15.61 22.78
C LYS A 220 25.75 -14.37 21.92
N PRO A 221 24.99 -14.50 20.82
CA PRO A 221 24.64 -13.36 19.97
C PRO A 221 23.82 -12.32 20.73
N THR A 222 24.10 -11.04 20.49
CA THR A 222 23.31 -9.91 21.00
C THR A 222 22.27 -9.41 20.00
N GLY A 223 22.50 -9.66 18.71
CA GLY A 223 21.50 -9.46 17.66
C GLY A 223 20.43 -10.53 17.74
N TYR A 224 19.30 -10.31 17.08
CA TYR A 224 18.23 -11.30 17.05
C TYR A 224 17.32 -11.09 15.84
N LEU A 225 16.53 -12.12 15.56
CA LEU A 225 15.46 -12.09 14.57
C LEU A 225 14.11 -12.14 15.31
N ALA A 226 13.33 -11.07 15.23
CA ALA A 226 11.98 -11.04 15.79
C ALA A 226 11.07 -12.05 15.07
N TYR A 227 10.18 -12.67 15.85
CA TYR A 227 9.28 -13.76 15.47
C TYR A 227 9.94 -15.09 15.13
N SER A 228 11.20 -15.28 15.54
CA SER A 228 11.88 -16.57 15.45
C SER A 228 11.23 -17.59 16.38
N ALA A 229 11.17 -18.86 15.95
CA ALA A 229 10.77 -19.93 16.87
C ALA A 229 11.82 -20.08 17.99
N THR A 230 11.36 -20.48 19.17
CA THR A 230 12.19 -20.61 20.37
C THR A 230 12.48 -22.07 20.70
N GLY A 231 13.62 -22.34 21.32
CA GLY A 231 14.01 -23.65 21.79
C GLY A 231 15.49 -23.94 21.52
N LYS A 232 15.83 -25.22 21.53
CA LYS A 232 17.19 -25.71 21.32
C LYS A 232 17.19 -26.84 20.30
N VAL A 233 18.02 -26.72 19.27
CA VAL A 233 18.18 -27.77 18.25
C VAL A 233 19.66 -28.07 18.01
N GLN A 234 19.93 -29.29 17.55
CA GLN A 234 21.24 -29.71 17.10
C GLN A 234 21.11 -30.36 15.72
N GLY A 235 21.99 -29.98 14.80
CA GLY A 235 21.99 -30.51 13.44
C GLY A 235 23.32 -30.22 12.75
N LYS A 236 23.53 -30.83 11.59
CA LYS A 236 24.73 -30.61 10.79
C LYS A 236 24.78 -29.16 10.30
N LEU A 237 25.91 -28.48 10.46
CA LEU A 237 26.10 -27.13 9.90
C LEU A 237 26.28 -27.23 8.39
N VAL A 238 25.49 -26.48 7.63
CA VAL A 238 25.51 -26.43 6.16
C VAL A 238 25.53 -24.99 5.69
N TYR A 239 26.42 -24.64 4.76
CA TYR A 239 26.46 -23.30 4.17
C TYR A 239 25.52 -23.22 2.94
N GLY A 240 24.55 -22.31 3.01
CA GLY A 240 23.44 -22.21 2.04
C GLY A 240 23.43 -20.93 1.20
N ASN A 241 24.55 -20.21 1.12
CA ASN A 241 24.65 -18.93 0.41
C ASN A 241 23.60 -17.90 0.90
N TYR A 242 22.76 -17.31 0.03
CA TYR A 242 21.71 -16.37 0.43
C TYR A 242 20.37 -17.06 0.75
N GLY A 243 20.31 -18.39 0.77
CA GLY A 243 19.09 -19.13 1.08
C GLY A 243 17.99 -19.01 0.02
N ARG A 244 18.36 -18.62 -1.21
CA ARG A 244 17.42 -18.62 -2.34
C ARG A 244 17.16 -20.05 -2.78
N PRO A 245 16.00 -20.36 -3.38
CA PRO A 245 15.72 -21.72 -3.85
C PRO A 245 16.82 -22.27 -4.76
N GLU A 246 17.35 -21.45 -5.68
CA GLU A 246 18.45 -21.83 -6.56
C GLU A 246 19.76 -22.14 -5.81
N ASP A 247 20.02 -21.46 -4.68
CA ASP A 247 21.19 -21.73 -3.84
C ASP A 247 21.03 -23.11 -3.16
N LEU A 248 19.86 -23.38 -2.58
CA LEU A 248 19.60 -24.65 -1.89
C LEU A 248 19.61 -25.84 -2.84
N GLU A 249 19.20 -25.66 -4.10
CA GLU A 249 19.36 -26.68 -5.15
C GLU A 249 20.82 -27.00 -5.47
N VAL A 250 21.72 -26.00 -5.47
CA VAL A 250 23.16 -26.22 -5.65
C VAL A 250 23.72 -27.08 -4.52
N VAL A 251 23.32 -26.80 -3.27
CA VAL A 251 23.74 -27.59 -2.09
C VAL A 251 23.29 -29.05 -2.23
N LYS A 252 22.02 -29.28 -2.60
CA LYS A 252 21.47 -30.63 -2.81
C LYS A 252 22.20 -31.40 -3.92
N LYS A 253 22.57 -30.73 -5.02
CA LYS A 253 23.34 -31.34 -6.13
C LYS A 253 24.74 -31.81 -5.72
N LYS A 254 25.29 -31.27 -4.62
CA LYS A 254 26.56 -31.71 -4.03
C LYS A 254 26.39 -32.84 -3.01
N ASN A 255 25.21 -33.47 -2.95
CA ASN A 255 24.85 -34.54 -2.02
C ASN A 255 24.96 -34.14 -0.54
N VAL A 256 24.75 -32.86 -0.22
CA VAL A 256 24.66 -32.37 1.16
C VAL A 256 23.19 -32.38 1.59
N GLU A 257 22.88 -33.05 2.70
CA GLU A 257 21.52 -33.19 3.21
C GLU A 257 21.08 -31.93 3.98
N LEU A 258 19.96 -31.33 3.57
CA LEU A 258 19.38 -30.14 4.21
C LEU A 258 18.42 -30.49 5.36
N LYS A 259 17.76 -31.64 5.30
CA LYS A 259 16.75 -32.04 6.27
C LYS A 259 17.36 -32.19 7.67
N GLY A 260 16.83 -31.47 8.65
CA GLY A 260 17.33 -31.48 10.03
C GLY A 260 18.68 -30.78 10.23
N SER A 261 19.23 -30.16 9.19
CA SER A 261 20.49 -29.39 9.28
C SER A 261 20.27 -28.02 9.92
N VAL A 262 21.37 -27.32 10.19
CA VAL A 262 21.39 -25.88 10.52
C VAL A 262 22.04 -25.15 9.36
N LEU A 263 21.32 -24.22 8.75
CA LEU A 263 21.84 -23.44 7.63
C LEU A 263 22.55 -22.18 8.09
N LEU A 264 23.75 -21.94 7.56
CA LEU A 264 24.45 -20.67 7.62
C LEU A 264 24.21 -19.91 6.31
N LEU A 265 23.60 -18.73 6.41
CA LEU A 265 23.18 -17.91 5.28
C LEU A 265 23.77 -16.50 5.37
N ARG A 266 24.07 -15.92 4.21
CA ARG A 266 24.43 -14.51 4.07
C ARG A 266 23.18 -13.64 4.07
N ALA A 267 23.25 -12.51 4.76
CA ALA A 267 22.23 -11.47 4.67
C ALA A 267 22.21 -10.85 3.25
N GLY A 268 21.03 -10.50 2.75
CA GLY A 268 20.84 -9.79 1.49
C GLY A 268 20.22 -10.63 0.37
N LYS A 269 20.00 -9.99 -0.80
CA LYS A 269 19.29 -10.47 -1.99
C LYS A 269 17.79 -10.76 -1.81
N ILE A 270 17.41 -11.37 -0.70
CA ILE A 270 16.02 -11.63 -0.26
C ILE A 270 15.88 -11.29 1.23
N SER A 271 14.65 -11.11 1.70
CA SER A 271 14.37 -10.79 3.11
C SER A 271 14.70 -11.95 4.05
N PHE A 272 14.96 -11.67 5.34
CA PHE A 272 15.20 -12.74 6.33
C PHE A 272 13.99 -13.67 6.47
N ALA A 273 12.77 -13.14 6.37
CA ALA A 273 11.55 -13.93 6.34
C ALA A 273 11.53 -14.92 5.16
N GLU A 274 11.94 -14.50 3.96
CA GLU A 274 12.04 -15.39 2.79
C GLU A 274 13.16 -16.44 2.95
N GLN A 275 14.32 -16.06 3.50
CA GLN A 275 15.42 -16.98 3.78
C GLN A 275 14.97 -18.12 4.71
N VAL A 276 14.31 -17.76 5.82
CA VAL A 276 13.80 -18.72 6.80
C VAL A 276 12.67 -19.57 6.22
N ALA A 277 11.74 -18.97 5.46
CA ALA A 277 10.66 -19.71 4.82
C ALA A 277 11.16 -20.71 3.76
N ASN A 278 12.21 -20.36 3.01
CA ASN A 278 12.83 -21.29 2.05
C ASN A 278 13.55 -22.44 2.77
N ALA A 279 14.28 -22.15 3.85
CA ALA A 279 14.92 -23.16 4.68
C ALA A 279 13.89 -24.13 5.31
N GLU A 280 12.76 -23.59 5.80
CA GLU A 280 11.67 -24.39 6.39
C GLU A 280 11.05 -25.35 5.36
N LYS A 281 10.89 -24.93 4.10
CA LYS A 281 10.41 -25.80 3.00
C LYS A 281 11.33 -27.01 2.78
N GLU A 282 12.64 -26.83 2.96
CA GLU A 282 13.64 -27.89 2.88
C GLU A 282 13.78 -28.71 4.20
N ARG A 283 12.91 -28.45 5.19
CA ARG A 283 12.88 -29.14 6.51
C ARG A 283 14.17 -28.98 7.30
N VAL A 284 14.83 -27.83 7.18
CA VAL A 284 15.96 -27.41 8.01
C VAL A 284 15.49 -27.17 9.46
N ALA A 285 16.35 -27.39 10.45
CA ALA A 285 16.00 -27.23 11.87
C ALA A 285 16.25 -25.81 12.41
N ALA A 286 17.31 -25.14 11.94
CA ALA A 286 17.61 -23.75 12.30
C ALA A 286 18.35 -23.00 11.19
N VAL A 287 18.31 -21.68 11.25
CA VAL A 287 19.01 -20.76 10.33
C VAL A 287 19.86 -19.77 11.12
N LEU A 288 21.11 -19.59 10.70
CA LEU A 288 22.02 -18.54 11.15
C LEU A 288 22.24 -17.56 10.00
N ILE A 289 22.01 -16.27 10.22
CA ILE A 289 22.17 -15.23 9.18
C ILE A 289 23.30 -14.27 9.57
N TYR A 290 24.22 -13.97 8.65
CA TYR A 290 25.34 -13.07 8.92
C TYR A 290 25.61 -12.07 7.78
N PRO A 291 26.14 -10.87 8.09
CA PRO A 291 26.53 -9.90 7.07
C PRO A 291 27.93 -10.21 6.51
N ASP A 292 28.01 -10.70 5.27
CA ASP A 292 29.30 -10.97 4.62
C ASP A 292 29.96 -9.67 4.14
N THR A 293 31.30 -9.60 4.21
CA THR A 293 32.06 -8.40 3.79
C THR A 293 32.04 -8.17 2.27
N GLN A 294 31.50 -9.12 1.49
CA GLN A 294 31.20 -8.91 0.08
C GLN A 294 30.07 -7.90 -0.13
N ASP A 295 29.03 -7.94 0.69
CA ASP A 295 27.82 -7.13 0.52
C ASP A 295 27.76 -5.98 1.53
N TYR A 296 28.42 -6.11 2.68
CA TYR A 296 28.40 -5.11 3.76
C TYR A 296 29.82 -4.66 4.14
N SER A 297 30.07 -3.36 4.14
CA SER A 297 31.41 -2.78 4.34
C SER A 297 31.69 -2.25 5.76
N PHE A 298 30.87 -2.61 6.75
CA PHE A 298 31.06 -2.24 8.15
C PHE A 298 31.94 -3.24 8.92
N ARG A 299 32.25 -2.92 10.19
CA ARG A 299 33.08 -3.76 11.06
C ARG A 299 32.52 -5.18 11.19
N THR A 300 33.39 -6.17 11.25
CA THR A 300 32.99 -7.59 11.27
C THR A 300 32.33 -8.04 12.57
N ASP A 301 32.38 -7.22 13.63
CA ASP A 301 31.69 -7.41 14.90
C ASP A 301 30.34 -6.68 14.99
N THR A 302 29.90 -6.01 13.92
CA THR A 302 28.60 -5.34 13.86
C THR A 302 27.46 -6.34 14.03
N VAL A 303 26.53 -5.97 14.90
CA VAL A 303 25.35 -6.75 15.26
C VAL A 303 24.21 -6.46 14.29
N LEU A 304 23.44 -7.50 13.95
CA LEU A 304 22.32 -7.41 13.01
C LEU A 304 20.99 -7.74 13.70
N TYR A 305 19.99 -6.92 13.45
CA TYR A 305 18.59 -7.10 13.81
C TYR A 305 17.74 -7.28 12.55
N GLY A 306 16.62 -7.98 12.68
CA GLY A 306 15.53 -7.99 11.71
C GLY A 306 14.34 -8.82 12.20
N HIS A 307 13.37 -9.06 11.33
CA HIS A 307 12.23 -9.94 11.63
C HIS A 307 12.11 -11.06 10.59
N VAL A 308 11.49 -12.18 10.98
CA VAL A 308 11.31 -13.37 10.12
C VAL A 308 9.84 -13.72 9.90
N HIS A 309 8.92 -12.81 10.23
CA HIS A 309 7.52 -12.91 9.86
C HIS A 309 7.36 -12.69 8.34
N LEU A 310 6.89 -13.73 7.64
CA LEU A 310 6.56 -13.66 6.21
C LEU A 310 5.13 -13.10 6.04
N GLY A 311 4.97 -11.84 6.43
CA GLY A 311 3.73 -11.08 6.42
C GLY A 311 3.98 -9.63 6.84
N SER A 312 2.91 -8.94 7.19
CA SER A 312 2.92 -7.60 7.80
C SER A 312 1.81 -7.54 8.86
N GLY A 313 1.86 -6.57 9.78
CA GLY A 313 0.91 -6.49 10.90
C GLY A 313 1.35 -7.32 12.09
N ASP A 314 0.56 -7.28 13.16
CA ASP A 314 0.74 -8.17 14.30
C ASP A 314 0.49 -9.62 13.83
N PRO A 315 1.50 -10.51 13.88
CA PRO A 315 1.34 -11.89 13.45
C PRO A 315 0.40 -12.71 14.35
N TYR A 316 -0.13 -12.14 15.43
CA TYR A 316 -1.03 -12.79 16.39
C TYR A 316 -2.50 -12.35 16.21
N THR A 317 -2.78 -11.38 15.34
CA THR A 317 -4.14 -10.91 14.98
C THR A 317 -4.32 -10.70 13.45
N PRO A 318 -3.86 -11.61 12.58
CA PRO A 318 -3.89 -11.40 11.14
C PRO A 318 -5.31 -11.12 10.61
N GLY A 319 -5.48 -10.00 9.92
CA GLY A 319 -6.72 -9.59 9.26
C GLY A 319 -7.73 -8.88 10.17
N PHE A 320 -7.38 -8.61 11.43
CA PHE A 320 -8.23 -7.89 12.39
C PHE A 320 -7.36 -7.05 13.33
N PRO A 321 -7.76 -5.81 13.64
CA PRO A 321 -6.94 -4.94 14.48
C PRO A 321 -6.70 -5.56 15.87
N SER A 322 -5.49 -5.36 16.37
CA SER A 322 -5.04 -5.85 17.67
C SER A 322 -5.78 -5.19 18.83
N PHE A 323 -6.36 -6.00 19.70
CA PHE A 323 -7.02 -5.57 20.93
C PHE A 323 -6.18 -5.90 22.15
N GLU A 324 -6.56 -5.40 23.33
CA GLU A 324 -6.00 -5.91 24.59
C GLU A 324 -6.14 -7.45 24.63
N HIS A 325 -5.00 -8.15 24.63
CA HIS A 325 -4.84 -9.61 24.53
C HIS A 325 -5.56 -10.45 25.61
N THR A 326 -6.38 -9.81 26.44
CA THR A 326 -7.27 -10.45 27.42
C THR A 326 -8.61 -10.86 26.84
N GLN A 327 -9.00 -10.36 25.65
CA GLN A 327 -10.35 -10.52 25.13
C GLN A 327 -10.51 -11.64 24.09
N PHE A 328 -9.46 -11.98 23.33
CA PHE A 328 -9.52 -13.02 22.30
C PHE A 328 -8.24 -13.87 22.28
N ALA A 329 -8.39 -15.17 22.00
CA ALA A 329 -7.23 -16.03 21.80
C ALA A 329 -6.48 -15.61 20.51
N PRO A 330 -5.13 -15.54 20.54
CA PRO A 330 -4.34 -15.20 19.36
C PRO A 330 -4.64 -16.11 18.17
N THR A 331 -4.84 -15.51 17.00
CA THR A 331 -4.86 -16.24 15.74
C THR A 331 -3.47 -16.17 15.14
N LEU A 332 -2.76 -17.31 15.06
CA LEU A 332 -1.41 -17.30 14.52
C LEU A 332 -1.44 -17.04 13.01
N SER A 333 -0.78 -15.97 12.59
CA SER A 333 -0.46 -15.71 11.20
C SER A 333 0.20 -16.95 10.65
N SER A 334 -0.28 -17.37 9.48
CA SER A 334 0.40 -18.43 8.76
C SER A 334 1.88 -18.05 8.58
N GLY A 335 2.15 -16.74 8.47
CA GLY A 335 3.42 -15.99 8.33
C GLY A 335 4.59 -16.42 9.22
N LEU A 336 4.29 -16.94 10.41
CA LEU A 336 5.30 -17.24 11.43
C LEU A 336 6.13 -18.49 11.09
N PRO A 337 7.47 -18.44 11.27
CA PRO A 337 8.33 -19.61 11.07
C PRO A 337 8.19 -20.61 12.21
N LYS A 338 8.33 -21.91 11.91
CA LYS A 338 8.37 -22.99 12.92
C LYS A 338 9.78 -23.44 13.27
N ILE A 339 10.78 -22.86 12.63
CA ILE A 339 12.19 -23.17 12.80
C ILE A 339 12.92 -22.03 13.49
N LEU A 340 14.02 -22.35 14.18
CA LEU A 340 14.83 -21.35 14.86
C LEU A 340 15.60 -20.53 13.81
N ALA A 341 15.74 -19.23 14.07
CA ALA A 341 16.47 -18.29 13.23
C ALA A 341 17.20 -17.27 14.10
N GLN A 342 18.49 -17.06 13.84
CA GLN A 342 19.34 -16.18 14.65
C GLN A 342 20.33 -15.42 13.78
N THR A 343 20.51 -14.12 14.02
CA THR A 343 21.61 -13.35 13.41
C THR A 343 22.92 -13.57 14.16
N ILE A 344 24.04 -13.58 13.44
CA ILE A 344 25.39 -13.63 14.00
C ILE A 344 26.28 -12.59 13.30
N THR A 345 27.38 -12.21 13.94
CA THR A 345 28.36 -11.28 13.35
C THR A 345 29.18 -11.97 12.25
N ALA A 346 29.83 -11.19 11.40
CA ALA A 346 30.72 -11.71 10.37
C ALA A 346 31.92 -12.47 10.98
N ASN A 347 32.43 -12.01 12.13
CA ASN A 347 33.47 -12.72 12.89
C ASN A 347 33.00 -14.11 13.36
N ASN A 348 31.77 -14.20 13.89
CA ASN A 348 31.21 -15.48 14.32
C ASN A 348 31.05 -16.43 13.12
N ALA A 349 30.54 -15.91 11.99
CA ALA A 349 30.41 -16.70 10.76
C ALA A 349 31.77 -17.17 10.23
N ALA A 350 32.80 -16.32 10.25
CA ALA A 350 34.16 -16.71 9.86
C ALA A 350 34.68 -17.86 10.74
N ALA A 351 34.47 -17.79 12.06
CA ALA A 351 34.86 -18.86 12.99
C ALA A 351 34.14 -20.19 12.72
N LEU A 352 32.87 -20.14 12.30
CA LEU A 352 32.10 -21.32 11.89
C LEU A 352 32.60 -21.88 10.55
N LEU A 353 32.72 -21.03 9.52
CA LEU A 353 33.18 -21.40 8.18
C LEU A 353 34.59 -21.99 8.18
N GLN A 354 35.48 -21.49 9.03
CA GLN A 354 36.84 -22.03 9.18
C GLN A 354 36.87 -23.51 9.60
N LYS A 355 35.81 -23.99 10.27
CA LYS A 355 35.70 -25.35 10.81
C LYS A 355 34.63 -26.22 10.14
N ILE A 356 33.85 -25.65 9.20
CA ILE A 356 32.65 -26.30 8.66
C ILE A 356 32.96 -27.59 7.87
N GLY A 357 34.11 -27.62 7.16
CA GLY A 357 34.52 -28.70 6.28
C GLY A 357 33.52 -29.03 5.17
N GLY A 358 33.58 -30.24 4.62
CA GLY A 358 32.65 -30.69 3.58
C GLY A 358 33.13 -30.39 2.15
N PRO A 359 32.28 -30.64 1.13
CA PRO A 359 32.64 -30.38 -0.25
C PRO A 359 32.68 -28.88 -0.53
N ALA A 360 33.65 -28.44 -1.33
CA ALA A 360 33.69 -27.08 -1.83
C ALA A 360 32.55 -26.84 -2.86
N PRO A 361 31.91 -25.66 -2.85
CA PRO A 361 30.95 -25.29 -3.89
C PRO A 361 31.65 -25.09 -5.24
N ASP A 362 30.89 -25.17 -6.33
CA ASP A 362 31.43 -24.89 -7.66
C ASP A 362 31.87 -23.42 -7.77
N ALA A 363 33.02 -23.14 -8.37
CA ALA A 363 33.55 -21.77 -8.48
C ALA A 363 32.58 -20.80 -9.19
N SER A 364 31.74 -21.30 -10.10
CA SER A 364 30.74 -20.53 -10.83
C SER A 364 29.40 -20.35 -10.09
N SER A 365 29.23 -20.97 -8.91
CA SER A 365 27.95 -20.94 -8.17
C SER A 365 27.67 -19.64 -7.42
N GLY A 366 28.68 -18.77 -7.26
CA GLY A 366 28.55 -17.51 -6.51
C GLY A 366 28.52 -17.66 -4.98
N PHE A 367 28.89 -18.83 -4.45
CA PHE A 367 28.89 -19.12 -3.01
C PHE A 367 30.05 -18.46 -2.24
N LYS A 368 31.15 -18.12 -2.93
CA LYS A 368 32.32 -17.49 -2.31
C LYS A 368 31.99 -16.04 -1.91
N GLY A 369 32.13 -15.74 -0.62
CA GLY A 369 32.10 -14.37 -0.08
C GLY A 369 33.49 -13.73 0.02
N LYS A 370 33.63 -12.70 0.86
CA LYS A 370 34.88 -11.93 1.03
C LYS A 370 35.52 -12.08 2.41
N LEU A 371 35.05 -13.01 3.24
CA LEU A 371 35.76 -13.41 4.45
C LEU A 371 37.00 -14.25 4.08
N ASP A 372 38.08 -14.09 4.83
CA ASP A 372 39.35 -14.79 4.62
C ASP A 372 39.33 -16.22 5.19
N VAL A 373 38.36 -17.01 4.73
CA VAL A 373 38.10 -18.40 5.15
C VAL A 373 37.60 -19.22 3.94
N PRO A 374 37.73 -20.57 3.96
CA PRO A 374 37.05 -21.41 2.99
C PRO A 374 35.52 -21.35 3.18
N TYR A 375 34.78 -21.44 2.08
CA TYR A 375 33.31 -21.42 2.06
C TYR A 375 32.78 -22.80 1.69
N ASP A 376 33.27 -23.82 2.38
CA ASP A 376 32.86 -25.20 2.14
C ASP A 376 31.40 -25.41 2.58
N LEU A 377 30.72 -26.37 1.96
CA LEU A 377 29.28 -26.54 2.15
C LEU A 377 28.90 -27.20 3.48
N GLY A 378 29.83 -27.80 4.20
CA GLY A 378 29.55 -28.49 5.45
C GLY A 378 28.86 -29.84 5.31
N GLY A 379 27.98 -30.16 6.25
CA GLY A 379 27.28 -31.44 6.33
C GLY A 379 28.03 -32.54 7.08
N ILE A 380 29.08 -32.17 7.84
CA ILE A 380 29.92 -33.11 8.60
C ILE A 380 29.60 -33.03 10.09
N GLU A 381 29.94 -31.90 10.73
CA GLU A 381 29.83 -31.72 12.18
C GLU A 381 28.51 -31.07 12.60
N ASN A 382 28.08 -31.39 13.83
CA ASN A 382 26.87 -30.84 14.41
C ASN A 382 27.14 -29.52 15.12
N ILE A 383 26.25 -28.55 14.91
CA ILE A 383 26.15 -27.30 15.64
C ILE A 383 24.89 -27.33 16.50
N THR A 384 24.96 -26.73 17.69
CA THR A 384 23.82 -26.50 18.57
C THR A 384 23.43 -25.02 18.52
N VAL A 385 22.14 -24.76 18.28
CA VAL A 385 21.56 -23.41 18.26
C VAL A 385 20.42 -23.37 19.27
N GLU A 386 20.46 -22.36 20.13
CA GLU A 386 19.45 -22.10 21.15
C GLU A 386 18.95 -20.66 20.98
N VAL A 387 17.64 -20.51 20.81
CA VAL A 387 16.94 -19.22 20.64
C VAL A 387 15.89 -19.10 21.72
N ASN A 388 16.02 -18.07 22.54
CA ASN A 388 15.25 -17.83 23.77
C ASN A 388 14.59 -16.45 23.72
N ASN A 389 14.12 -16.03 22.54
CA ASN A 389 13.34 -14.80 22.42
C ASN A 389 11.99 -14.94 23.16
N MET A 390 11.48 -13.87 23.75
CA MET A 390 10.20 -13.84 24.45
C MET A 390 9.22 -12.89 23.78
N LEU A 391 7.94 -13.28 23.81
CA LEU A 391 6.84 -12.41 23.40
C LEU A 391 6.58 -11.37 24.49
N VAL A 392 6.44 -10.13 24.05
CA VAL A 392 6.19 -8.98 24.90
C VAL A 392 4.98 -8.22 24.36
N ASN A 393 3.97 -8.08 25.20
CA ASN A 393 2.84 -7.21 24.87
C ASN A 393 3.30 -5.76 25.00
N ARG A 394 3.01 -4.96 23.98
CA ARG A 394 3.37 -3.55 23.88
C ARG A 394 2.15 -2.75 23.43
N GLU A 395 1.93 -1.63 24.09
CA GLU A 395 1.06 -0.60 23.57
C GLU A 395 1.86 0.23 22.56
N ILE A 396 1.29 0.47 21.39
CA ILE A 396 1.89 1.30 20.33
C ILE A 396 0.93 2.41 19.93
N HIS A 397 1.48 3.58 19.62
CA HIS A 397 0.72 4.78 19.30
C HIS A 397 1.02 5.21 17.86
N ASN A 398 0.04 5.11 16.98
CA ASN A 398 0.07 5.78 15.69
C ASN A 398 -0.50 7.19 15.87
N VAL A 399 0.18 8.22 15.36
CA VAL A 399 -0.23 9.61 15.54
C VAL A 399 -0.56 10.22 14.19
N PHE A 400 -1.72 10.87 14.12
CA PHE A 400 -2.21 11.47 12.89
C PHE A 400 -2.46 12.96 13.03
N GLY A 401 -2.18 13.70 11.96
CA GLY A 401 -2.59 15.08 11.77
C GLY A 401 -3.28 15.23 10.42
N VAL A 402 -4.27 16.12 10.31
CA VAL A 402 -5.03 16.32 9.07
C VAL A 402 -5.15 17.80 8.72
N ILE A 403 -4.87 18.12 7.46
CA ILE A 403 -5.26 19.37 6.82
C ILE A 403 -6.48 19.06 5.96
N LYS A 404 -7.65 19.60 6.35
CA LYS A 404 -8.93 19.30 5.68
C LYS A 404 -8.98 19.96 4.29
N GLY A 405 -9.48 19.20 3.31
CA GLY A 405 -9.77 19.71 1.98
C GLY A 405 -10.98 20.64 1.97
N PHE A 406 -11.01 21.58 1.04
CA PHE A 406 -12.06 22.58 0.90
C PHE A 406 -13.23 22.14 0.00
N THR A 407 -13.02 21.13 -0.86
CA THR A 407 -14.05 20.62 -1.79
C THR A 407 -14.49 19.21 -1.42
N ASP A 408 -13.53 18.29 -1.30
CA ASP A 408 -13.72 16.87 -0.99
C ASP A 408 -12.96 16.52 0.31
N PRO A 409 -13.38 17.02 1.48
CA PRO A 409 -12.69 16.75 2.75
C PRO A 409 -12.66 15.26 3.13
N ASP A 410 -13.58 14.47 2.57
CA ASP A 410 -13.71 13.02 2.76
C ASP A 410 -12.78 12.19 1.85
N ARG A 411 -11.92 12.84 1.07
CA ARG A 411 -10.90 12.21 0.22
C ARG A 411 -9.52 12.63 0.69
N TYR A 412 -8.62 11.68 0.93
CA TYR A 412 -7.29 12.00 1.43
C TYR A 412 -6.14 11.21 0.80
N VAL A 413 -5.02 11.92 0.66
CA VAL A 413 -3.68 11.33 0.51
C VAL A 413 -3.09 11.16 1.90
N VAL A 414 -2.44 10.02 2.14
CA VAL A 414 -1.74 9.73 3.38
C VAL A 414 -0.24 9.79 3.13
N LEU A 415 0.46 10.67 3.85
CA LEU A 415 1.92 10.71 3.96
C LEU A 415 2.30 10.00 5.26
N GLY A 416 3.01 8.88 5.17
CA GLY A 416 3.34 8.04 6.33
C GLY A 416 4.85 8.01 6.61
N ALA A 417 5.23 8.08 7.89
CA ALA A 417 6.61 7.89 8.33
C ALA A 417 6.69 6.97 9.55
N GLN A 418 7.55 5.96 9.49
CA GLN A 418 7.95 5.13 10.62
C GLN A 418 8.73 5.98 11.65
N ARG A 419 8.36 5.83 12.93
CA ARG A 419 8.96 6.55 14.05
C ARG A 419 9.86 5.67 14.91
N ASP A 420 9.49 4.40 15.10
CA ASP A 420 10.28 3.46 15.89
C ASP A 420 11.49 2.95 15.11
N ALA A 421 12.51 2.47 15.81
CA ALA A 421 13.70 1.89 15.21
C ALA A 421 14.46 0.99 16.18
N TRP A 422 15.27 0.08 15.63
CA TRP A 422 16.29 -0.61 16.41
C TRP A 422 17.56 0.26 16.48
N GLY A 423 17.98 0.62 17.69
CA GLY A 423 19.04 1.62 17.89
C GLY A 423 18.55 3.05 17.64
N GLU A 424 19.42 3.89 17.07
CA GLU A 424 19.11 5.30 16.78
C GLU A 424 18.12 5.48 15.63
N GLY A 425 18.27 4.68 14.56
CA GLY A 425 17.40 4.69 13.39
C GLY A 425 17.41 6.02 12.66
N TYR A 426 18.59 6.57 12.37
CA TYR A 426 18.68 7.91 11.80
C TYR A 426 18.10 7.99 10.38
N ALA A 427 18.60 7.18 9.45
CA ALA A 427 18.04 7.07 8.10
C ALA A 427 16.68 6.37 8.12
N LYS A 428 16.50 5.34 8.97
CA LYS A 428 15.26 4.57 9.05
C LYS A 428 14.06 5.41 9.49
N ALA A 429 14.19 6.19 10.56
CA ALA A 429 13.05 6.84 11.23
C ALA A 429 13.20 8.37 11.37
N THR A 430 14.40 8.87 11.69
CA THR A 430 14.60 10.31 11.98
C THR A 430 14.34 11.18 10.76
N VAL A 431 14.89 10.80 9.61
CA VAL A 431 14.72 11.53 8.33
C VAL A 431 13.25 11.59 7.92
N GLY A 432 12.58 10.44 7.86
CA GLY A 432 11.16 10.36 7.47
C GLY A 432 10.25 11.16 8.41
N THR A 433 10.44 11.03 9.72
CA THR A 433 9.68 11.80 10.71
C THR A 433 9.94 13.31 10.57
N SER A 434 11.18 13.72 10.31
CA SER A 434 11.52 15.14 10.11
C SER A 434 10.83 15.70 8.87
N ILE A 435 10.78 14.93 7.78
CA ILE A 435 10.06 15.32 6.55
C ILE A 435 8.56 15.41 6.80
N LEU A 436 7.97 14.45 7.52
CA LEU A 436 6.55 14.47 7.89
C LEU A 436 6.20 15.78 8.60
N MET A 437 7.00 16.17 9.60
CA MET A 437 6.77 17.37 10.40
C MET A 437 6.99 18.67 9.63
N GLU A 438 8.07 18.78 8.85
CA GLU A 438 8.33 19.97 8.04
C GLU A 438 7.31 20.14 6.91
N LEU A 439 6.83 19.05 6.31
CA LEU A 439 5.75 19.11 5.33
C LEU A 439 4.44 19.57 5.98
N ALA A 440 4.07 19.03 7.14
CA ALA A 440 2.90 19.48 7.87
C ALA A 440 2.97 20.98 8.19
N ARG A 441 4.12 21.46 8.68
CA ARG A 441 4.38 22.89 8.94
C ARG A 441 4.30 23.75 7.68
N ALA A 442 4.94 23.31 6.60
CA ALA A 442 4.99 24.06 5.35
C ALA A 442 3.60 24.20 4.71
N VAL A 443 2.86 23.09 4.60
CA VAL A 443 1.52 23.09 4.00
C VAL A 443 0.52 23.85 4.86
N HIS A 444 0.58 23.70 6.19
CA HIS A 444 -0.25 24.50 7.09
C HIS A 444 -0.05 26.01 6.86
N LYS A 445 1.21 26.48 6.81
CA LYS A 445 1.50 27.89 6.48
C LYS A 445 1.03 28.29 5.10
N MET A 446 1.14 27.41 4.10
CA MET A 446 0.59 27.70 2.77
C MET A 446 -0.92 27.93 2.82
N VAL A 447 -1.64 27.16 3.65
CA VAL A 447 -3.09 27.31 3.81
C VAL A 447 -3.44 28.57 4.59
N GLU A 448 -2.83 28.81 5.74
CA GLU A 448 -3.20 29.92 6.63
C GLU A 448 -2.65 31.28 6.15
N GLU A 449 -1.42 31.31 5.64
CA GLU A 449 -0.71 32.56 5.34
C GLU A 449 -0.70 32.93 3.85
N ASP A 450 -0.64 31.93 2.96
CA ASP A 450 -0.41 32.16 1.51
C ASP A 450 -1.66 31.94 0.63
N GLY A 451 -2.80 31.58 1.22
CA GLY A 451 -4.07 31.40 0.49
C GLY A 451 -4.20 30.09 -0.28
N PHE A 452 -3.36 29.09 -0.02
CA PHE A 452 -3.53 27.76 -0.60
C PHE A 452 -4.81 27.10 -0.06
N ARG A 453 -5.60 26.50 -0.95
CA ARG A 453 -6.87 25.83 -0.63
C ARG A 453 -6.86 24.44 -1.26
N PRO A 454 -6.35 23.40 -0.58
CA PRO A 454 -6.34 22.04 -1.12
C PRO A 454 -7.78 21.55 -1.31
N ARG A 455 -8.11 20.96 -2.46
CA ARG A 455 -9.45 20.41 -2.73
C ARG A 455 -9.73 19.19 -1.87
N ARG A 456 -8.70 18.36 -1.66
CA ARG A 456 -8.76 17.10 -0.89
C ARG A 456 -7.92 17.22 0.38
N SER A 457 -8.22 16.39 1.36
CA SER A 457 -7.50 16.38 2.63
C SER A 457 -6.10 15.77 2.49
N ILE A 458 -5.16 16.24 3.30
CA ILE A 458 -3.84 15.64 3.48
C ILE A 458 -3.76 15.09 4.89
N VAL A 459 -3.46 13.80 5.03
CA VAL A 459 -3.25 13.13 6.32
C VAL A 459 -1.76 12.84 6.48
N PHE A 460 -1.20 13.28 7.61
CA PHE A 460 0.15 12.97 8.04
C PHE A 460 0.07 11.87 9.10
N ALA A 461 0.73 10.74 8.89
CA ALA A 461 0.69 9.59 9.78
C ALA A 461 2.10 9.22 10.28
N SER A 462 2.26 9.16 11.59
CA SER A 462 3.49 8.67 12.24
C SER A 462 3.23 7.28 12.82
N TRP A 463 3.85 6.28 12.21
CA TRP A 463 3.65 4.85 12.53
C TRP A 463 4.64 4.36 13.58
N SER A 464 4.20 3.47 14.47
CA SER A 464 5.06 2.70 15.37
C SER A 464 5.08 1.21 14.98
N ALA A 465 6.02 0.46 15.57
CA ALA A 465 6.30 -0.95 15.29
C ALA A 465 6.54 -1.28 13.80
N GLY A 466 7.16 -0.36 13.05
CA GLY A 466 7.59 -0.56 11.67
C GLY A 466 8.69 -1.62 11.54
N GLU A 467 9.66 -1.65 12.48
CA GLU A 467 10.76 -2.63 12.53
C GLU A 467 10.30 -4.09 12.68
N TYR A 468 9.03 -4.28 13.04
CA TYR A 468 8.40 -5.56 13.28
C TYR A 468 7.50 -6.00 12.11
N GLY A 469 7.65 -5.39 10.93
CA GLY A 469 6.88 -5.72 9.74
C GLY A 469 5.69 -4.77 9.52
N SER A 470 5.91 -3.46 9.65
CA SER A 470 4.87 -2.42 9.46
C SER A 470 3.63 -2.65 10.33
N VAL A 471 3.82 -3.05 11.59
CA VAL A 471 2.73 -3.46 12.48
C VAL A 471 1.71 -2.34 12.63
N GLY A 472 2.11 -1.15 13.11
CA GLY A 472 1.18 -0.05 13.36
C GLY A 472 0.38 0.39 12.14
N ALA A 473 1.03 0.45 10.96
CA ALA A 473 0.35 0.79 9.71
C ALA A 473 -0.66 -0.28 9.29
N THR A 474 -0.30 -1.56 9.41
CA THR A 474 -1.18 -2.66 9.02
C THR A 474 -2.36 -2.83 9.96
N GLU A 475 -2.20 -2.66 11.28
CA GLU A 475 -3.32 -2.68 12.23
C GLU A 475 -4.35 -1.58 11.89
N TRP A 476 -3.88 -0.39 11.51
CA TRP A 476 -4.76 0.68 11.03
C TRP A 476 -5.49 0.30 9.75
N LEU A 477 -4.82 -0.33 8.78
CA LEU A 477 -5.47 -0.82 7.56
C LEU A 477 -6.53 -1.90 7.85
N GLU A 478 -6.25 -2.82 8.78
CA GLU A 478 -7.17 -3.87 9.20
C GLU A 478 -8.41 -3.30 9.88
N ALA A 479 -8.27 -2.26 10.70
CA ALA A 479 -9.39 -1.57 11.34
C ALA A 479 -10.38 -0.95 10.33
N TYR A 480 -9.90 -0.53 9.16
CA TYR A 480 -10.70 0.18 8.15
C TYR A 480 -10.90 -0.59 6.83
N MET A 481 -10.59 -1.89 6.80
CA MET A 481 -10.54 -2.71 5.58
C MET A 481 -11.79 -2.61 4.69
N SER A 482 -12.99 -2.42 5.27
CA SER A 482 -14.26 -2.35 4.52
C SER A 482 -14.59 -1.00 3.88
N SER A 483 -13.84 0.05 4.21
CA SER A 483 -14.19 1.43 3.82
C SER A 483 -13.01 2.29 3.40
N ILE A 484 -11.78 1.85 3.66
CA ILE A 484 -10.59 2.68 3.43
C ILE A 484 -10.41 3.07 1.96
N ASP A 485 -10.78 2.20 1.03
CA ASP A 485 -10.73 2.40 -0.43
C ASP A 485 -11.63 3.55 -0.91
N LYS A 486 -12.66 3.90 -0.14
CA LYS A 486 -13.59 4.98 -0.47
C LYS A 486 -13.03 6.36 -0.16
N ASN A 487 -12.05 6.43 0.75
CA ASN A 487 -11.56 7.69 1.30
C ASN A 487 -10.08 7.93 0.98
N VAL A 488 -9.22 6.90 1.14
CA VAL A 488 -7.79 6.99 0.84
C VAL A 488 -7.56 6.71 -0.64
N PHE A 489 -7.09 7.71 -1.38
CA PHE A 489 -6.79 7.52 -2.80
C PHE A 489 -5.30 7.27 -3.09
N THR A 490 -4.39 7.60 -2.18
CA THR A 490 -2.94 7.35 -2.35
C THR A 490 -2.22 7.31 -1.00
N TYR A 491 -1.23 6.42 -0.89
CA TYR A 491 -0.24 6.40 0.19
C TYR A 491 1.15 6.76 -0.33
N ILE A 492 1.84 7.68 0.35
CA ILE A 492 3.22 8.07 0.05
C ILE A 492 4.06 7.75 1.29
N SER A 493 4.98 6.79 1.15
CA SER A 493 5.92 6.45 2.21
C SER A 493 7.05 7.46 2.29
N LEU A 494 7.41 7.85 3.52
CA LEU A 494 8.55 8.69 3.85
C LEU A 494 9.68 7.90 4.52
N ASP A 495 9.56 6.58 4.56
CA ASP A 495 10.52 5.70 5.22
C ASP A 495 11.76 5.52 4.35
N GLY A 496 12.94 5.73 4.94
CA GLY A 496 14.20 5.51 4.24
C GLY A 496 14.37 6.34 2.96
N VAL A 497 13.74 7.52 2.87
CA VAL A 497 13.78 8.34 1.65
C VAL A 497 15.18 8.89 1.33
N VAL A 498 16.06 9.02 2.33
CA VAL A 498 17.47 9.39 2.13
C VAL A 498 18.37 8.28 2.65
N MET A 499 18.98 7.53 1.73
CA MET A 499 19.95 6.46 2.01
C MET A 499 21.35 6.77 1.45
N GLY A 500 21.48 7.82 0.66
CA GLY A 500 22.74 8.25 0.06
C GLY A 500 22.51 9.36 -0.95
N ARG A 501 23.46 9.54 -1.87
CA ARG A 501 23.36 10.56 -2.93
C ARG A 501 23.82 10.06 -4.30
N GLY A 502 23.29 10.68 -5.36
CA GLY A 502 23.77 10.51 -6.73
C GLY A 502 22.97 9.52 -7.58
N SER A 503 21.97 8.84 -7.03
CA SER A 503 20.99 8.07 -7.79
C SER A 503 19.62 8.08 -7.08
N PHE A 504 18.59 7.60 -7.76
CA PHE A 504 17.20 7.59 -7.31
C PHE A 504 16.52 6.29 -7.71
N MET A 505 15.76 5.70 -6.80
CA MET A 505 14.92 4.53 -7.08
C MET A 505 13.55 4.69 -6.44
N ALA A 506 12.56 3.99 -6.97
CA ALA A 506 11.20 3.99 -6.43
C ALA A 506 10.49 2.67 -6.70
N SER A 507 9.55 2.32 -5.84
CA SER A 507 8.56 1.26 -6.01
C SER A 507 7.18 1.92 -5.97
N ALA A 508 6.30 1.64 -6.92
CA ALA A 508 4.99 2.29 -6.95
C ALA A 508 3.93 1.44 -7.66
N SER A 509 2.66 1.75 -7.37
CA SER A 509 1.56 1.39 -8.26
C SER A 509 1.79 1.99 -9.66
N PRO A 510 1.47 1.24 -10.75
CA PRO A 510 1.43 1.77 -12.11
C PRO A 510 0.64 3.08 -12.25
N LEU A 511 -0.41 3.29 -11.44
CA LEU A 511 -1.22 4.52 -11.47
C LEU A 511 -0.41 5.78 -11.16
N LEU A 512 0.69 5.65 -10.40
CA LEU A 512 1.51 6.79 -9.97
C LEU A 512 2.70 7.06 -10.90
N TYR A 513 2.95 6.24 -11.92
CA TYR A 513 4.17 6.35 -12.75
C TYR A 513 4.26 7.70 -13.47
N SER A 514 3.15 8.18 -14.03
CA SER A 514 3.11 9.46 -14.72
C SER A 514 3.27 10.66 -13.77
N LEU A 515 2.75 10.56 -12.54
CA LEU A 515 2.96 11.58 -11.51
C LEU A 515 4.42 11.61 -11.07
N LEU A 516 4.99 10.44 -10.76
CA LEU A 516 6.38 10.27 -10.36
C LEU A 516 7.35 10.83 -11.42
N GLU A 517 7.14 10.48 -12.69
CA GLU A 517 7.93 11.01 -13.81
C GLU A 517 7.89 12.55 -13.88
N ARG A 518 6.69 13.12 -13.73
CA ARG A 518 6.50 14.58 -13.79
C ARG A 518 7.18 15.27 -12.63
N THR A 519 7.04 14.76 -11.41
CA THR A 519 7.70 15.31 -10.22
C THR A 519 9.23 15.26 -10.36
N MET A 520 9.82 14.18 -10.88
CA MET A 520 11.27 14.12 -11.13
C MET A 520 11.75 15.20 -12.11
N LYS A 521 10.90 15.64 -13.05
CA LYS A 521 11.23 16.72 -14.00
C LYS A 521 11.13 18.11 -13.39
N GLU A 522 10.44 18.26 -12.26
CA GLU A 522 10.15 19.54 -11.61
C GLU A 522 11.02 19.79 -10.36
N VAL A 523 11.47 18.74 -9.67
CA VAL A 523 12.33 18.85 -8.49
C VAL A 523 13.80 18.97 -8.87
N LYS A 524 14.49 19.93 -8.26
CA LYS A 524 15.93 20.16 -8.47
C LYS A 524 16.77 19.06 -7.83
N ASN A 525 17.90 18.75 -8.46
CA ASN A 525 18.91 17.91 -7.84
C ASN A 525 19.51 18.65 -6.62
N PRO A 526 19.58 18.03 -5.43
CA PRO A 526 20.23 18.63 -4.26
C PRO A 526 21.75 18.85 -4.43
N VAL A 527 22.41 18.15 -5.35
CA VAL A 527 23.88 18.16 -5.51
C VAL A 527 24.35 18.87 -6.78
N ASP A 528 23.50 19.00 -7.80
CA ASP A 528 23.84 19.64 -9.09
C ASP A 528 22.76 20.67 -9.47
N SER A 529 23.10 21.58 -10.38
CA SER A 529 22.22 22.62 -10.93
C SER A 529 21.05 22.10 -11.79
N GLY A 530 21.03 20.80 -12.13
CA GLY A 530 20.00 20.17 -12.95
C GLY A 530 18.74 19.71 -12.19
N MET A 531 17.76 19.18 -12.92
CA MET A 531 16.59 18.50 -12.34
C MET A 531 16.94 17.06 -11.94
N MET A 532 16.19 16.46 -11.02
CA MET A 532 16.36 15.06 -10.64
C MET A 532 16.29 14.12 -11.85
N TYR A 533 15.39 14.39 -12.79
CA TYR A 533 15.26 13.61 -14.04
C TYR A 533 16.56 13.55 -14.86
N ASN A 534 17.39 14.60 -14.80
CA ASN A 534 18.65 14.64 -15.57
C ASN A 534 19.68 13.63 -15.04
N MET A 535 19.63 13.27 -13.75
CA MET A 535 20.51 12.25 -13.17
C MET A 535 20.24 10.85 -13.72
N ILE A 536 19.01 10.58 -14.16
CA ILE A 536 18.56 9.27 -14.62
C ILE A 536 18.84 9.09 -16.12
N GLY A 537 18.86 10.20 -16.88
CA GLY A 537 18.99 10.22 -18.33
C GLY A 537 17.65 10.10 -19.06
N LYS A 538 17.60 10.58 -20.31
CA LYS A 538 16.34 10.79 -21.06
C LYS A 538 15.66 9.49 -21.53
N ASP A 539 16.42 8.41 -21.73
CA ASP A 539 15.91 7.15 -22.28
C ASP A 539 15.61 6.11 -21.17
N LYS A 540 14.40 5.55 -21.20
CA LYS A 540 13.94 4.41 -20.38
C LYS A 540 14.09 4.61 -18.86
N TRP A 541 13.68 5.77 -18.35
CA TRP A 541 13.73 6.10 -16.92
C TRP A 541 13.10 5.00 -16.04
N GLU A 542 11.97 4.42 -16.48
CA GLU A 542 11.25 3.37 -15.74
C GLU A 542 12.17 2.19 -15.38
N SER A 543 13.00 1.73 -16.32
CA SER A 543 13.91 0.61 -16.10
C SER A 543 15.06 0.90 -15.13
N LYS A 544 15.40 2.18 -14.93
CA LYS A 544 16.48 2.62 -14.06
C LYS A 544 15.97 2.90 -12.65
N VAL A 545 14.80 3.53 -12.55
CA VAL A 545 14.20 4.01 -11.29
C VAL A 545 13.31 2.96 -10.66
N MET A 546 12.43 2.32 -11.44
CA MET A 546 11.38 1.49 -10.86
C MET A 546 11.93 0.15 -10.38
N ARG A 547 11.54 -0.25 -9.17
CA ARG A 547 11.72 -1.58 -8.60
C ARG A 547 10.36 -2.15 -8.25
N PRO A 548 10.17 -3.49 -8.32
CA PRO A 548 8.96 -4.09 -7.79
C PRO A 548 8.83 -3.80 -6.30
N MET A 549 7.65 -3.42 -5.84
CA MET A 549 7.38 -3.28 -4.41
C MET A 549 7.43 -4.67 -3.74
N MET A 550 8.20 -4.76 -2.66
CA MET A 550 8.50 -6.00 -1.93
C MET A 550 7.81 -5.98 -0.55
N MET A 551 7.77 -7.12 0.15
CA MET A 551 7.05 -7.24 1.43
C MET A 551 7.65 -6.40 2.56
N ASP A 552 8.96 -6.17 2.50
CA ASP A 552 9.72 -5.31 3.41
C ASP A 552 9.59 -3.82 3.09
N ASP A 553 8.90 -3.47 1.99
CA ASP A 553 8.56 -2.10 1.66
C ASP A 553 7.36 -1.64 2.52
N PRO A 554 7.47 -0.56 3.29
CA PRO A 554 6.39 -0.08 4.16
C PRO A 554 5.14 0.41 3.39
N ALA A 555 5.24 0.69 2.09
CA ALA A 555 4.10 0.98 1.24
C ALA A 555 3.35 -0.28 0.76
N TYR A 556 3.95 -1.47 0.91
CA TYR A 556 3.40 -2.72 0.41
C TYR A 556 2.04 -3.12 1.01
N PRO A 557 1.78 -3.04 2.32
CA PRO A 557 0.45 -3.40 2.85
C PRO A 557 -0.65 -2.47 2.31
N PHE A 558 -0.38 -1.17 2.11
CA PHE A 558 -1.35 -0.25 1.50
C PHE A 558 -1.74 -0.71 0.09
N LEU A 559 -0.77 -1.11 -0.73
CA LEU A 559 -1.01 -1.58 -2.10
C LEU A 559 -1.60 -3.00 -2.15
N ALA A 560 -0.90 -3.96 -1.55
CA ALA A 560 -1.15 -5.37 -1.76
C ALA A 560 -2.26 -5.94 -0.87
N PHE A 561 -2.48 -5.37 0.31
CA PHE A 561 -3.54 -5.75 1.25
C PHE A 561 -4.77 -4.85 1.10
N ALA A 562 -4.60 -3.53 1.13
CA ALA A 562 -5.71 -2.56 1.11
C ALA A 562 -6.12 -2.07 -0.29
N GLY A 563 -5.32 -2.33 -1.34
CA GLY A 563 -5.66 -1.93 -2.70
C GLY A 563 -5.63 -0.42 -2.89
N ILE A 564 -4.73 0.27 -2.19
CA ILE A 564 -4.51 1.71 -2.26
C ILE A 564 -3.29 1.98 -3.15
N PRO A 565 -3.38 2.88 -4.16
CA PRO A 565 -2.22 3.26 -4.95
C PRO A 565 -1.12 3.80 -4.05
N SER A 566 0.05 3.17 -4.05
CA SER A 566 1.10 3.49 -3.08
C SER A 566 2.45 3.71 -3.76
N VAL A 567 3.29 4.56 -3.17
CA VAL A 567 4.67 4.82 -3.62
C VAL A 567 5.64 4.84 -2.45
N SER A 568 6.80 4.24 -2.65
CA SER A 568 8.01 4.41 -1.85
C SER A 568 9.14 4.85 -2.77
N PHE A 569 9.97 5.78 -2.32
CA PHE A 569 11.06 6.35 -3.13
C PHE A 569 12.28 6.64 -2.27
N HIS A 570 13.45 6.61 -2.91
CA HIS A 570 14.72 6.62 -2.20
C HIS A 570 15.80 7.34 -2.99
N PHE A 571 16.47 8.30 -2.35
CA PHE A 571 17.76 8.81 -2.80
C PHE A 571 18.86 7.87 -2.30
N ILE A 572 19.63 7.34 -3.24
CA ILE A 572 20.60 6.26 -3.00
C ILE A 572 21.98 6.64 -3.53
N SER A 573 23.00 5.97 -2.99
CA SER A 573 24.37 6.07 -3.49
C SER A 573 24.47 5.48 -4.90
N SER A 574 25.27 6.10 -5.77
CA SER A 574 25.51 5.56 -7.13
C SER A 574 26.05 4.13 -7.04
N ASN A 575 25.37 3.18 -7.69
CA ASN A 575 25.66 1.73 -7.68
C ASN A 575 25.30 0.96 -6.40
N SER A 576 24.57 1.55 -5.45
CA SER A 576 24.02 0.82 -4.30
C SER A 576 22.51 1.00 -4.22
N GLU A 577 21.75 -0.09 -4.25
CA GLU A 577 20.29 -0.08 -4.09
C GLU A 577 19.85 -0.32 -2.64
N SER A 578 20.79 -0.50 -1.71
CA SER A 578 20.50 -0.71 -0.29
C SER A 578 21.29 0.24 0.59
N TYR A 579 20.71 0.55 1.76
CA TYR A 579 21.43 1.20 2.84
C TYR A 579 22.07 0.16 3.74
N THR A 580 23.40 0.18 3.80
CA THR A 580 24.18 -0.87 4.45
C THR A 580 23.94 -0.95 5.97
N TYR A 581 23.54 0.15 6.62
CA TYR A 581 23.45 0.19 8.09
C TYR A 581 22.06 -0.14 8.65
N TYR A 582 21.07 -0.45 7.81
CA TYR A 582 19.76 -0.90 8.31
C TYR A 582 19.86 -2.17 9.15
N GLY A 583 19.08 -2.20 10.24
CA GLY A 583 19.12 -3.29 11.20
C GLY A 583 20.42 -3.35 11.99
N THR A 584 21.23 -2.28 12.01
CA THR A 584 22.48 -2.20 12.77
C THR A 584 22.46 -0.99 13.71
N ASN A 585 23.33 -1.01 14.73
CA ASN A 585 23.55 0.13 15.62
C ASN A 585 24.38 1.25 14.96
N LEU A 586 24.71 1.11 13.67
CA LEU A 586 25.44 2.09 12.88
C LEU A 586 24.50 2.97 12.04
N ASP A 587 23.17 2.78 12.11
CA ASP A 587 22.21 3.72 11.53
C ASP A 587 22.12 5.01 12.37
N ASN A 588 23.19 5.80 12.29
CA ASN A 588 23.39 7.06 12.99
C ASN A 588 23.73 8.20 12.02
N ILE A 589 23.75 9.42 12.57
CA ILE A 589 23.98 10.64 11.78
C ILE A 589 25.33 10.63 11.05
N ASP A 590 26.39 10.12 11.65
CA ASP A 590 27.74 10.13 11.08
C ASP A 590 27.82 9.27 9.81
N HIS A 591 27.21 8.08 9.85
CA HIS A 591 27.17 7.18 8.71
C HIS A 591 26.27 7.70 7.59
N LEU A 592 25.12 8.32 7.91
CA LEU A 592 24.30 8.96 6.88
C LEU A 592 25.00 10.18 6.28
N ASN A 593 25.68 10.99 7.09
CA ASN A 593 26.52 12.09 6.62
C ASN A 593 27.60 11.59 5.66
N TYR A 594 28.27 10.49 5.98
CA TYR A 594 29.23 9.88 5.07
C TYR A 594 28.58 9.47 3.73
N GLN A 595 27.44 8.78 3.76
CA GLN A 595 26.74 8.33 2.55
C GLN A 595 26.21 9.48 1.68
N THR A 596 25.88 10.60 2.30
CA THR A 596 25.40 11.82 1.63
C THR A 596 26.52 12.82 1.34
N ASN A 597 27.77 12.50 1.66
CA ASN A 597 28.92 13.43 1.57
C ASN A 597 28.64 14.76 2.29
N HIS A 598 28.11 14.69 3.50
CA HIS A 598 27.75 15.81 4.38
C HIS A 598 26.64 16.74 3.86
N HIS A 599 25.84 16.29 2.88
CA HIS A 599 24.66 17.02 2.38
C HIS A 599 23.34 16.45 2.89
N THR A 600 23.30 15.86 4.10
CA THR A 600 22.10 15.17 4.61
C THR A 600 20.88 16.11 4.65
N SER A 601 21.05 17.36 5.07
CA SER A 601 19.95 18.33 5.16
C SER A 601 19.42 18.74 3.78
N GLU A 602 20.29 18.92 2.78
CA GLU A 602 19.92 19.25 1.40
C GLU A 602 19.21 18.07 0.72
N MET A 603 19.72 16.84 0.91
CA MET A 603 19.07 15.63 0.42
C MET A 603 17.68 15.45 1.06
N THR A 604 17.57 15.71 2.37
CA THR A 604 16.29 15.67 3.10
C THR A 604 15.31 16.72 2.58
N ALA A 605 15.78 17.94 2.30
CA ALA A 605 14.96 18.99 1.70
C ALA A 605 14.45 18.62 0.30
N ALA A 606 15.31 18.04 -0.55
CA ALA A 606 14.90 17.57 -1.87
C ALA A 606 13.89 16.41 -1.80
N ALA A 607 14.07 15.47 -0.86
CA ALA A 607 13.11 14.40 -0.61
C ALA A 607 11.76 14.93 -0.12
N ALA A 608 11.76 15.91 0.77
CA ALA A 608 10.55 16.58 1.22
C ALA A 608 9.85 17.32 0.08
N GLN A 609 10.60 18.03 -0.78
CA GLN A 609 10.05 18.68 -1.97
C GLN A 609 9.43 17.65 -2.93
N PHE A 610 10.07 16.50 -3.12
CA PHE A 610 9.56 15.44 -3.97
C PHE A 610 8.22 14.87 -3.45
N ALA A 611 8.17 14.42 -2.19
CA ALA A 611 6.94 13.92 -1.58
C ALA A 611 5.85 14.99 -1.52
N GLY A 612 6.21 16.22 -1.13
CA GLY A 612 5.30 17.36 -1.05
C GLY A 612 4.69 17.69 -2.40
N GLN A 613 5.46 17.76 -3.48
CA GLN A 613 4.92 18.00 -4.82
C GLN A 613 4.00 16.87 -5.29
N MET A 614 4.33 15.60 -5.03
CA MET A 614 3.40 14.50 -5.35
C MET A 614 2.07 14.65 -4.60
N ALA A 615 2.11 14.88 -3.28
CA ALA A 615 0.92 15.06 -2.46
C ALA A 615 0.10 16.30 -2.89
N LEU A 616 0.76 17.45 -3.08
CA LEU A 616 0.10 18.68 -3.48
C LEU A 616 -0.56 18.56 -4.86
N ARG A 617 0.06 17.87 -5.81
CA ARG A 617 -0.56 17.63 -7.13
C ARG A 617 -1.87 16.85 -7.02
N LEU A 618 -1.91 15.87 -6.12
CA LEU A 618 -3.10 15.02 -5.90
C LEU A 618 -4.24 15.75 -5.17
N VAL A 619 -3.93 16.80 -4.40
CA VAL A 619 -4.95 17.57 -3.67
C VAL A 619 -5.30 18.91 -4.31
N HIS A 620 -4.47 19.43 -5.20
CA HIS A 620 -4.68 20.70 -5.90
C HIS A 620 -5.56 20.56 -7.14
N ASP A 621 -5.26 19.56 -7.99
CA ASP A 621 -5.90 19.41 -9.29
C ASP A 621 -7.33 18.87 -9.14
N HIS A 622 -8.23 19.32 -10.02
CA HIS A 622 -9.61 18.83 -10.10
C HIS A 622 -9.62 17.31 -10.29
N LEU A 623 -8.86 16.81 -11.27
CA LEU A 623 -8.71 15.38 -11.53
C LEU A 623 -7.56 14.79 -10.70
N LEU A 624 -7.78 13.62 -10.10
CA LEU A 624 -6.70 12.83 -9.49
C LEU A 624 -5.67 12.45 -10.56
N SER A 625 -4.40 12.80 -10.32
CA SER A 625 -3.26 12.47 -11.20
C SER A 625 -2.86 10.98 -11.11
N LEU A 626 -3.82 10.08 -11.34
CA LEU A 626 -3.66 8.62 -11.36
C LEU A 626 -3.90 8.09 -12.78
N ASP A 627 -2.85 7.56 -13.40
CA ASP A 627 -2.84 7.17 -14.81
C ASP A 627 -3.24 5.71 -15.02
N VAL A 628 -4.53 5.50 -15.27
CA VAL A 628 -5.12 4.18 -15.53
C VAL A 628 -4.50 3.47 -16.73
N SER A 629 -4.01 4.23 -17.72
CA SER A 629 -3.47 3.66 -18.95
C SER A 629 -2.20 2.84 -18.70
N ARG A 630 -1.47 3.12 -17.61
CA ARG A 630 -0.24 2.40 -17.23
C ARG A 630 -0.48 0.92 -16.93
N TYR A 631 -1.68 0.57 -16.47
CA TYR A 631 -2.04 -0.83 -16.26
C TYR A 631 -2.15 -1.66 -17.55
N LYS A 632 -2.38 -1.02 -18.71
CA LYS A 632 -2.54 -1.73 -20.00
C LYS A 632 -1.28 -2.52 -20.37
N SER A 633 -0.11 -1.93 -20.19
CA SER A 633 1.18 -2.57 -20.51
C SER A 633 1.48 -3.73 -19.57
N LEU A 634 1.29 -3.52 -18.26
CA LEU A 634 1.49 -4.55 -17.24
C LEU A 634 0.57 -5.75 -17.51
N LEU A 635 -0.74 -5.52 -17.64
CA LEU A 635 -1.72 -6.57 -17.94
C LEU A 635 -1.41 -7.31 -19.25
N THR A 636 -0.97 -6.60 -20.28
CA THR A 636 -0.60 -7.24 -21.55
C THR A 636 0.58 -8.18 -21.37
N THR A 637 1.61 -7.74 -20.66
CA THR A 637 2.81 -8.52 -20.37
C THR A 637 2.46 -9.76 -19.52
N THR A 638 1.74 -9.55 -18.42
CA THR A 638 1.30 -10.61 -17.51
C THR A 638 0.45 -11.66 -18.22
N VAL A 639 -0.60 -11.25 -18.94
CA VAL A 639 -1.50 -12.18 -19.65
C VAL A 639 -0.77 -12.94 -20.76
N THR A 640 0.15 -12.28 -21.48
CA THR A 640 0.96 -12.93 -22.51
C THR A 640 1.88 -14.00 -21.91
N GLY A 641 2.52 -13.71 -20.77
CA GLY A 641 3.34 -14.68 -20.05
C GLY A 641 2.54 -15.92 -19.60
N VAL A 642 1.35 -15.69 -19.02
CA VAL A 642 0.43 -16.76 -18.62
C VAL A 642 0.00 -17.60 -19.83
N PHE A 643 -0.33 -16.96 -20.95
CA PHE A 643 -0.71 -17.62 -22.19
C PHE A 643 0.41 -18.54 -22.71
N GLN A 644 1.64 -18.03 -22.78
CA GLN A 644 2.81 -18.79 -23.22
C GLN A 644 3.02 -20.03 -22.33
N ARG A 645 2.88 -19.86 -21.01
CA ARG A 645 3.01 -20.98 -20.06
C ARG A 645 1.92 -22.04 -20.24
N ILE A 646 0.65 -21.62 -20.35
CA ILE A 646 -0.47 -22.56 -20.58
C ILE A 646 -0.23 -23.35 -21.86
N ARG A 647 0.27 -22.70 -22.92
CA ARG A 647 0.61 -23.36 -24.18
C ARG A 647 1.71 -24.41 -24.00
N GLN A 648 2.80 -24.08 -23.32
CA GLN A 648 3.89 -25.02 -23.02
C GLN A 648 3.38 -26.23 -22.22
N LEU A 649 2.62 -25.99 -21.16
CA LEU A 649 2.06 -27.05 -20.32
C LEU A 649 1.06 -27.94 -21.07
N SER A 650 0.24 -27.35 -21.92
CA SER A 650 -0.70 -28.09 -22.77
C SER A 650 0.02 -28.96 -23.80
N GLN A 651 1.07 -28.43 -24.44
CA GLN A 651 1.90 -29.17 -25.38
C GLN A 651 2.66 -30.33 -24.73
N SER A 652 3.12 -30.15 -23.48
CA SER A 652 3.76 -31.22 -22.70
C SER A 652 2.80 -32.27 -22.14
N GLY A 653 1.48 -32.11 -22.34
CA GLY A 653 0.45 -32.99 -21.80
C GLY A 653 0.20 -32.87 -20.29
N GLN A 654 0.95 -31.99 -19.60
CA GLN A 654 0.82 -31.71 -18.16
C GLN A 654 -0.47 -30.96 -17.79
N LEU A 655 -1.09 -30.29 -18.77
CA LEU A 655 -2.33 -29.55 -18.59
C LEU A 655 -3.35 -29.94 -19.67
N LYS A 656 -4.57 -30.28 -19.26
CA LYS A 656 -5.69 -30.61 -20.16
C LYS A 656 -6.88 -29.71 -19.86
N ASN A 657 -7.62 -29.32 -20.90
CA ASN A 657 -8.89 -28.59 -20.80
C ASN A 657 -8.81 -27.21 -20.10
N VAL A 658 -7.72 -26.46 -20.31
CA VAL A 658 -7.59 -25.07 -19.85
C VAL A 658 -7.35 -24.17 -21.07
N SER A 659 -8.24 -23.20 -21.28
CA SER A 659 -8.12 -22.20 -22.34
C SER A 659 -7.81 -20.82 -21.73
N PRO A 660 -6.82 -20.09 -22.25
CA PRO A 660 -6.52 -18.72 -21.81
C PRO A 660 -7.45 -17.66 -22.42
N THR A 661 -8.43 -18.05 -23.24
CA THR A 661 -9.30 -17.13 -23.99
C THR A 661 -10.03 -16.13 -23.10
N TRP A 662 -10.60 -16.55 -21.97
CA TRP A 662 -11.29 -15.64 -21.05
C TRP A 662 -10.36 -14.62 -20.42
N LEU A 663 -9.11 -14.99 -20.13
CA LEU A 663 -8.12 -14.06 -19.59
C LEU A 663 -7.75 -12.98 -20.63
N SER A 664 -7.59 -13.37 -21.89
CA SER A 664 -7.39 -12.42 -23.00
C SER A 664 -8.61 -11.51 -23.21
N SER A 665 -9.82 -12.04 -23.10
CA SER A 665 -11.06 -11.25 -23.20
C SER A 665 -11.21 -10.26 -22.04
N ALA A 666 -10.88 -10.68 -20.81
CA ALA A 666 -10.85 -9.80 -19.65
C ALA A 666 -9.84 -8.66 -19.84
N ARG A 667 -8.66 -8.95 -20.42
CA ARG A 667 -7.65 -7.94 -20.75
C ARG A 667 -8.16 -6.92 -21.74
N GLY A 668 -8.78 -7.38 -22.83
CA GLY A 668 -9.37 -6.49 -23.82
C GLY A 668 -10.50 -5.63 -23.23
N SER A 669 -11.27 -6.18 -22.27
CA SER A 669 -12.34 -5.45 -21.60
C SER A 669 -11.79 -4.35 -20.69
N PHE A 670 -10.74 -4.66 -19.92
CA PHE A 670 -10.06 -3.66 -19.08
C PHE A 670 -9.48 -2.53 -19.93
N GLN A 671 -8.82 -2.87 -21.04
CA GLN A 671 -8.24 -1.87 -21.95
C GLN A 671 -9.29 -0.88 -22.46
N ARG A 672 -10.45 -1.40 -22.92
CA ARG A 672 -11.57 -0.55 -23.36
C ARG A 672 -12.18 0.27 -22.23
N ALA A 673 -12.29 -0.27 -21.02
CA ALA A 673 -12.79 0.47 -19.86
C ALA A 673 -11.84 1.61 -19.48
N ALA A 674 -10.53 1.36 -19.51
CA ALA A 674 -9.52 2.39 -19.31
C ALA A 674 -9.55 3.47 -20.39
N ASP A 675 -9.70 3.09 -21.67
CA ASP A 675 -9.91 4.05 -22.78
C ASP A 675 -11.18 4.89 -22.59
N SER A 676 -12.27 4.28 -22.11
CA SER A 676 -13.51 4.99 -21.82
C SER A 676 -13.32 6.06 -20.75
N ILE A 677 -12.56 5.77 -19.67
CA ILE A 677 -12.27 6.78 -18.64
C ILE A 677 -11.50 7.96 -19.24
N THR A 678 -10.49 7.70 -20.09
CA THR A 678 -9.76 8.75 -20.78
C THR A 678 -10.69 9.60 -21.65
N ASN A 679 -11.55 8.97 -22.45
CA ASN A 679 -12.52 9.69 -23.26
C ASN A 679 -13.51 10.50 -22.40
N ASP A 680 -13.98 9.96 -21.28
CA ASP A 680 -14.89 10.67 -20.38
C ASP A 680 -14.21 11.90 -19.78
N ILE A 681 -12.92 11.81 -19.40
CA ILE A 681 -12.14 12.95 -18.91
C ILE A 681 -12.03 14.05 -19.97
N GLU A 682 -11.79 13.70 -21.23
CA GLU A 682 -11.66 14.67 -22.33
C GLU A 682 -12.97 15.39 -22.65
N ASN A 683 -14.11 14.72 -22.44
CA ASN A 683 -15.44 15.23 -22.79
C ASN A 683 -16.22 15.81 -21.59
N THR A 684 -15.65 15.80 -20.38
CA THR A 684 -16.29 16.32 -19.16
C THR A 684 -15.77 17.71 -18.83
N ASP A 685 -16.68 18.62 -18.47
CA ASP A 685 -16.30 19.89 -17.88
C ASP A 685 -15.76 19.67 -16.46
N LEU A 686 -14.44 19.83 -16.29
CA LEU A 686 -13.78 19.62 -15.01
C LEU A 686 -14.09 20.71 -13.98
N SER A 687 -14.74 21.82 -14.38
CA SER A 687 -15.23 22.84 -13.44
C SER A 687 -16.52 22.43 -12.74
N ASP A 688 -17.25 21.44 -13.26
CA ASP A 688 -18.36 20.80 -12.55
C ASP A 688 -17.81 19.85 -11.47
N ASN A 689 -17.96 20.28 -10.22
CA ASN A 689 -17.49 19.53 -9.06
C ASN A 689 -18.12 18.12 -8.98
N GLU A 690 -19.38 17.94 -9.33
CA GLU A 690 -20.06 16.64 -9.23
C GLU A 690 -19.58 15.70 -10.33
N ALA A 691 -19.49 16.19 -11.57
CA ALA A 691 -18.94 15.40 -12.67
C ALA A 691 -17.49 14.99 -12.40
N CYS A 692 -16.68 15.91 -11.87
CA CYS A 692 -15.31 15.62 -11.46
C CYS A 692 -15.24 14.59 -10.33
N ARG A 693 -16.11 14.69 -9.32
CA ARG A 693 -16.20 13.73 -8.21
C ARG A 693 -16.57 12.33 -8.70
N ILE A 694 -17.49 12.20 -9.67
CA ILE A 694 -17.84 10.92 -10.30
C ILE A 694 -16.63 10.30 -11.01
N LEU A 695 -15.89 11.09 -11.80
CA LEU A 695 -14.68 10.62 -12.47
C LEU A 695 -13.60 10.17 -11.47
N ASN A 696 -13.34 10.98 -10.43
CA ASN A 696 -12.36 10.66 -9.40
C ASN A 696 -12.75 9.38 -8.63
N ASN A 697 -14.02 9.19 -8.30
CA ASN A 697 -14.50 7.96 -7.66
C ASN A 697 -14.27 6.72 -8.54
N ARG A 698 -14.44 6.84 -9.86
CA ARG A 698 -14.13 5.73 -10.80
C ARG A 698 -12.64 5.42 -10.81
N ILE A 699 -11.78 6.44 -10.83
CA ILE A 699 -10.32 6.28 -10.82
C ILE A 699 -9.84 5.61 -9.52
N MET A 700 -10.33 6.07 -8.37
CA MET A 700 -9.94 5.53 -7.05
C MET A 700 -10.22 4.04 -6.89
N ARG A 701 -11.32 3.54 -7.48
CA ARG A 701 -11.73 2.14 -7.35
C ARG A 701 -10.83 1.15 -8.06
N ILE A 702 -10.05 1.59 -9.05
CA ILE A 702 -9.32 0.70 -9.97
C ILE A 702 -8.36 -0.20 -9.20
N GLU A 703 -7.57 0.37 -8.31
CA GLU A 703 -6.58 -0.38 -7.54
C GLU A 703 -7.26 -1.42 -6.61
N HIS A 704 -8.28 -0.99 -5.87
CA HIS A 704 -9.01 -1.87 -4.96
C HIS A 704 -9.72 -3.03 -5.68
N THR A 705 -10.26 -2.80 -6.88
CA THR A 705 -10.88 -3.88 -7.68
C THR A 705 -9.90 -4.97 -8.12
N LEU A 706 -8.58 -4.71 -8.08
CA LEU A 706 -7.55 -5.69 -8.36
C LEU A 706 -7.22 -6.58 -7.15
N LEU A 707 -7.87 -6.38 -6.00
CA LEU A 707 -7.81 -7.33 -4.89
C LEU A 707 -8.71 -8.53 -5.16
N SER A 708 -8.19 -9.74 -4.93
CA SER A 708 -8.99 -10.95 -5.08
C SER A 708 -10.08 -11.03 -3.99
N PRO A 709 -11.37 -11.16 -4.36
CA PRO A 709 -12.45 -11.37 -3.40
C PRO A 709 -12.62 -12.86 -3.02
N TYR A 710 -11.77 -13.74 -3.55
CA TYR A 710 -11.91 -15.20 -3.43
C TYR A 710 -10.92 -15.85 -2.46
N VAL A 711 -10.18 -15.04 -1.72
CA VAL A 711 -9.21 -15.49 -0.71
C VAL A 711 -9.40 -14.67 0.56
N SER A 712 -9.26 -15.33 1.71
CA SER A 712 -9.37 -14.67 3.01
C SER A 712 -8.11 -13.83 3.27
N PRO A 713 -8.25 -12.57 3.73
CA PRO A 713 -7.12 -11.76 4.19
C PRO A 713 -6.30 -12.44 5.31
N VAL A 714 -6.94 -13.28 6.14
CA VAL A 714 -6.29 -14.04 7.22
C VAL A 714 -5.30 -15.07 6.67
N GLU A 715 -5.66 -15.76 5.58
CA GLU A 715 -4.83 -16.80 4.97
C GLU A 715 -3.83 -16.22 3.96
N THR A 716 -4.24 -15.21 3.21
CA THR A 716 -3.46 -14.56 2.15
C THR A 716 -3.71 -13.05 2.23
N PRO A 717 -2.97 -12.31 3.08
CA PRO A 717 -3.21 -10.89 3.28
C PRO A 717 -2.96 -10.06 2.01
N PHE A 718 -1.92 -10.41 1.25
CA PHE A 718 -1.55 -9.71 0.02
C PHE A 718 -2.37 -10.19 -1.19
N ARG A 719 -3.63 -9.77 -1.27
CA ARG A 719 -4.65 -10.27 -2.22
C ARG A 719 -4.60 -9.63 -3.61
N HIS A 720 -3.75 -8.62 -3.82
CA HIS A 720 -3.65 -7.94 -5.10
C HIS A 720 -3.23 -8.89 -6.23
N LEU A 721 -4.04 -9.02 -7.27
CA LEU A 721 -3.90 -10.07 -8.30
C LEU A 721 -2.62 -9.97 -9.13
N LEU A 722 -2.13 -8.75 -9.35
CA LEU A 722 -0.92 -8.47 -10.10
C LEU A 722 0.31 -8.30 -9.19
N LEU A 723 0.18 -7.51 -8.12
CA LEU A 723 1.31 -7.04 -7.31
C LEU A 723 1.41 -7.74 -5.93
N GLY A 724 0.39 -8.51 -5.56
CA GLY A 724 0.40 -9.36 -4.37
C GLY A 724 1.34 -10.54 -4.55
N ARG A 725 2.14 -10.82 -3.52
CA ARG A 725 3.09 -11.93 -3.47
C ARG A 725 2.68 -12.88 -2.37
N ASP A 726 2.52 -14.12 -2.75
CA ASP A 726 2.16 -15.20 -1.85
C ASP A 726 3.41 -15.99 -1.45
N ARG A 727 3.43 -16.43 -0.19
CA ARG A 727 4.38 -17.35 0.48
C ARG A 727 4.77 -18.57 -0.37
N ARG A 728 3.90 -18.93 -1.32
CA ARG A 728 4.04 -20.08 -2.22
C ARG A 728 5.16 -19.96 -3.26
N HIS A 729 5.73 -18.78 -3.53
CA HIS A 729 6.82 -18.62 -4.51
C HIS A 729 7.91 -17.71 -3.96
N GLY A 730 8.91 -18.31 -3.31
CA GLY A 730 10.21 -17.67 -3.16
C GLY A 730 10.96 -17.83 -4.47
N GLY A 731 11.53 -16.75 -5.01
CA GLY A 731 12.36 -16.80 -6.22
C GLY A 731 12.17 -15.60 -7.16
N ALA A 732 13.23 -14.78 -7.26
CA ALA A 732 13.60 -13.78 -8.28
C ALA A 732 12.59 -12.66 -8.71
N PRO A 733 13.10 -11.44 -9.02
CA PRO A 733 12.29 -10.35 -9.55
C PRO A 733 11.94 -10.62 -11.01
N HIS A 734 10.91 -11.44 -11.25
CA HIS A 734 10.29 -11.54 -12.57
C HIS A 734 9.00 -10.70 -12.62
N PRO A 735 8.70 -10.07 -13.78
CA PRO A 735 7.52 -9.24 -13.93
C PRO A 735 6.27 -9.99 -13.46
N ALA A 736 5.58 -9.36 -12.52
CA ALA A 736 4.32 -9.74 -11.90
C ALA A 736 3.44 -10.58 -12.84
N GLY A 737 3.34 -11.88 -12.58
CA GLY A 737 2.52 -12.81 -13.37
C GLY A 737 3.12 -14.19 -13.60
N LEU A 738 4.45 -14.30 -13.63
CA LEU A 738 5.12 -15.60 -13.83
C LEU A 738 5.39 -16.35 -12.53
N GLY A 739 5.52 -15.63 -11.40
CA GLY A 739 5.74 -16.22 -10.08
C GLY A 739 4.68 -17.26 -9.73
N HIS A 740 3.39 -17.05 -10.05
CA HIS A 740 2.34 -18.03 -9.78
C HIS A 740 2.34 -19.30 -10.67
N LEU A 741 3.28 -19.38 -11.62
CA LEU A 741 3.29 -20.36 -12.71
C LEU A 741 4.67 -20.98 -13.02
N GLU A 742 5.72 -20.65 -12.27
CA GLU A 742 6.98 -21.39 -12.34
C GLU A 742 6.87 -22.76 -11.66
N PRO A 743 7.19 -23.86 -12.35
CA PRO A 743 7.57 -25.11 -11.73
C PRO A 743 9.08 -25.27 -11.90
N ALA A 744 9.83 -24.88 -10.90
CA ALA A 744 11.18 -25.40 -10.71
C ALA A 744 11.11 -26.45 -9.61
N GLY A 745 11.22 -27.74 -9.99
CA GLY A 745 11.60 -28.80 -9.04
C GLY A 745 10.65 -29.99 -8.83
N MET A 746 9.42 -30.03 -9.37
CA MET A 746 8.53 -31.20 -9.20
C MET A 746 7.97 -31.72 -10.53
N CYS A 747 8.86 -32.08 -11.45
CA CYS A 747 8.54 -33.02 -12.53
C CYS A 747 9.76 -33.89 -12.91
N GLN A 748 10.51 -34.36 -11.92
CA GLN A 748 11.19 -35.65 -12.04
C GLN A 748 11.01 -36.44 -10.75
N ARG A 749 10.38 -37.60 -10.90
CA ARG A 749 10.19 -38.67 -9.90
C ARG A 749 9.36 -38.33 -8.67
N HIS A 750 8.03 -38.35 -8.83
CA HIS A 750 7.18 -39.21 -8.02
C HIS A 750 5.87 -39.46 -8.77
N GLY A 751 5.65 -40.72 -9.15
CA GLY A 751 4.36 -41.15 -9.67
C GLY A 751 3.27 -40.90 -8.63
N GLY A 752 2.16 -40.35 -9.09
CA GLY A 752 0.86 -40.19 -8.42
C GLY A 752 0.84 -40.17 -6.89
N LYS A 753 0.60 -39.00 -6.28
CA LYS A 753 -0.21 -38.86 -5.05
C LYS A 753 -0.63 -37.41 -4.82
N HIS A 754 -1.84 -37.28 -4.29
CA HIS A 754 -2.68 -36.13 -3.99
C HIS A 754 -1.98 -34.81 -3.57
N LEU A 755 -2.40 -33.69 -4.19
CA LEU A 755 -2.37 -32.35 -3.58
C LEU A 755 -3.29 -32.40 -2.33
N GLY A 756 -2.84 -31.80 -1.21
CA GLY A 756 -3.61 -31.78 0.04
C GLY A 756 -5.00 -31.14 -0.09
N PRO A 757 -5.94 -31.42 0.83
CA PRO A 757 -7.30 -30.89 0.77
C PRO A 757 -7.27 -29.36 0.88
N GLY A 758 -7.87 -28.68 -0.09
CA GLY A 758 -8.00 -27.21 -0.13
C GLY A 758 -7.17 -26.45 -1.18
N GLN A 759 -6.29 -27.12 -1.94
CA GLN A 759 -5.45 -26.42 -2.93
C GLN A 759 -6.17 -26.22 -4.28
N PRO A 760 -6.33 -24.97 -4.77
CA PRO A 760 -6.86 -24.74 -6.10
C PRO A 760 -5.81 -25.12 -7.15
N ASN A 761 -6.18 -26.06 -8.02
CA ASN A 761 -5.37 -26.41 -9.18
C ASN A 761 -5.25 -25.22 -10.16
N LEU A 762 -4.33 -25.33 -11.11
CA LEU A 762 -4.08 -24.27 -12.11
C LEU A 762 -5.36 -23.80 -12.82
N LYS A 763 -6.29 -24.71 -13.08
CA LYS A 763 -7.60 -24.39 -13.67
C LYS A 763 -8.42 -23.44 -12.79
N GLN A 764 -8.56 -23.73 -11.50
CA GLN A 764 -9.27 -22.87 -10.55
C GLN A 764 -8.61 -21.49 -10.41
N ARG A 765 -7.28 -21.41 -10.51
CA ARG A 765 -6.56 -20.11 -10.48
C ARG A 765 -6.86 -19.26 -11.71
N CYS A 766 -6.80 -19.85 -12.92
CA CYS A 766 -7.14 -19.16 -14.16
C CYS A 766 -8.61 -18.69 -14.17
N GLU A 767 -9.53 -19.49 -13.63
CA GLU A 767 -10.95 -19.13 -13.51
C GLU A 767 -11.15 -17.97 -12.53
N ARG A 768 -10.53 -18.01 -11.34
CA ARG A 768 -10.60 -16.91 -10.35
C ARG A 768 -10.00 -15.61 -10.89
N GLY A 769 -8.83 -15.67 -11.51
CA GLY A 769 -8.17 -14.50 -12.11
C GLY A 769 -9.01 -13.89 -13.24
N SER A 770 -9.59 -14.72 -14.12
CA SER A 770 -10.46 -14.24 -15.19
C SER A 770 -11.73 -13.58 -14.63
N ARG A 771 -12.36 -14.18 -13.60
CA ARG A 771 -13.57 -13.62 -12.97
C ARG A 771 -13.29 -12.30 -12.26
N ALA A 772 -12.22 -12.22 -11.48
CA ALA A 772 -11.87 -10.99 -10.78
C ALA A 772 -11.57 -9.85 -11.77
N MET A 773 -10.87 -10.15 -12.87
CA MET A 773 -10.59 -9.16 -13.91
C MET A 773 -11.83 -8.75 -14.73
N VAL A 774 -12.80 -9.65 -14.88
CA VAL A 774 -14.13 -9.27 -15.42
C VAL A 774 -14.89 -8.38 -14.45
N CYS A 775 -14.83 -8.64 -13.14
CA CYS A 775 -15.42 -7.77 -12.11
C CYS A 775 -14.80 -6.36 -12.08
N VAL A 776 -13.52 -6.21 -12.44
CA VAL A 776 -12.89 -4.88 -12.60
C VAL A 776 -13.48 -4.12 -13.80
N CYS A 777 -13.95 -4.83 -14.82
CA CYS A 777 -14.45 -4.21 -16.05
C CYS A 777 -15.93 -3.82 -15.99
N VAL A 778 -16.69 -4.40 -15.04
CA VAL A 778 -18.11 -4.13 -14.79
C VAL A 778 -18.21 -3.08 -13.70
#